data_AF-A0A0L0D379-F1
#
_entry.id   AF-A0A0L0D379-F1
#
_cell.length_a   1.000
_cell.length_b   1.000
_cell.length_c   1.000
_cell.angle_alpha   90.00
_cell.angle_beta   90.00
_cell.angle_gamma   90.00
#
_symmetry.space_group_name_H-M   'P 1'
#
loop_
_entity.id
_entity.type
_entity.pdbx_description
1 polymer ?
#
loop_
_entity_poly.entity_id
_entity_poly.type
_entity_poly.pdbx_seq_one_letter_code
_entity_poly.pdbx_strand_id
1 'polypeptide(L)'
;MRDTAPPLPPPPLPPGNIKWIGNPVVGLLDYVLDSVVGASGPLGLNKIVDVLTAGTGMVYIDDLASFGLPDSATFPLGSAGNLTLTLHSLNVSGLNTWTKFDALVPTGAYTLTSQTATSKLMLVADVSVNVSIPASNATLRGAELYEAAQLEVSLADSIMDFGVLLGVLEKRVVALSPSQVEDPGCLLALLSVVNVTDISFNTTVESISLTPLTNANGVEGELDAALDAFVGMLLSSFNGAVPAFFDCFIATPLSETFNVWMAGVLADPPLLCSAPTSPAETFNYRRTFQAFLGALILSLLIVVLLVLVRNSMAAGSQVKGAHEESPLLSSSRAGTYAELAADAASPGSSFAALGGRLDEKSSSSAGFALASPRVGDWHSRRGCCAGRASLSVDDSVPWFARYAIPAVILVNIALFVSANTSVGASVEVVITLGTGKVMLPPIFSFTLANSVHDMWEAGVYPLALLIAVFSGAWPYLKLLMMLGAWLIPVSSDAGRERVLRILDACGKYSLIDSYVLVMMMVAFRMTMAAPAVPSADVPAGATAIDIVVVPYFGFYGFLIATIVSLCLTHVILHYHRAAAAVHQAADPNPDAVTGPVILPSARVALASSARATSAWLPGSVALLLVTSFGLVAAGAVVKSFELEFHGLTELVLAFLGEKTATSYSLISLGLALPSASTAPDSIGIRTIQLTFFMFAMIIPVIHHLVLGILWLAPLTEDQQERIFRLAEVLNAWSSLDVFVISVIAALLEIHQFAAFIVGDKCNAINPLLAQYFSSPLHNDNTCMDVRATLDHGCWILFVACLIYIFCSSVIAQSCHSALARRRASHRSPHRSPPILALN
;
A
#
# COMPACT_ATOMS: atom_id res chain seq x y z
N MET A 1 -65.14 -8.17 15.13
CA MET A 1 -64.54 -9.18 16.03
C MET A 1 -64.46 -10.49 15.26
N ARG A 2 -63.37 -10.71 14.50
CA ARG A 2 -62.96 -12.06 14.12
C ARG A 2 -62.03 -12.53 15.23
N ASP A 3 -62.30 -13.69 15.80
CA ASP A 3 -61.38 -14.39 16.70
C ASP A 3 -60.10 -14.71 15.90
N THR A 4 -59.08 -13.87 16.01
CA THR A 4 -57.72 -14.24 15.64
C THR A 4 -57.19 -15.12 16.77
N ALA A 5 -56.85 -16.36 16.44
CA ALA A 5 -56.21 -17.27 17.37
C ALA A 5 -54.97 -16.58 17.98
N PRO A 6 -54.66 -16.79 19.27
CA PRO A 6 -53.45 -16.24 19.86
C PRO A 6 -52.25 -16.70 19.03
N PRO A 7 -51.27 -15.80 18.77
CA PRO A 7 -50.11 -16.12 17.94
C PRO A 7 -49.43 -17.36 18.51
N LEU A 8 -49.19 -18.35 17.64
CA LEU A 8 -48.51 -19.58 18.01
C LEU A 8 -47.16 -19.22 18.67
N PRO A 9 -46.80 -19.82 19.82
CA PRO A 9 -45.51 -19.56 20.43
C PRO A 9 -44.40 -19.92 19.44
N PRO A 10 -43.34 -19.11 19.33
CA PRO A 10 -42.27 -19.36 18.37
C PRO A 10 -41.68 -20.75 18.62
N PRO A 11 -41.35 -21.50 17.54
CA PRO A 11 -40.80 -22.84 17.67
C PRO A 11 -39.50 -22.80 18.50
N PRO A 12 -39.22 -23.86 19.30
CA PRO A 12 -38.00 -23.91 20.10
C PRO A 12 -36.78 -23.81 19.18
N LEU A 13 -35.91 -22.83 19.46
CA LEU A 13 -34.73 -22.59 18.65
C LEU A 13 -33.78 -23.81 18.66
N PRO A 14 -33.16 -24.15 17.51
CA PRO A 14 -32.12 -25.16 17.46
C PRO A 14 -30.97 -24.85 18.45
N PRO A 15 -30.37 -25.88 19.08
CA PRO A 15 -29.19 -25.68 19.91
C PRO A 15 -27.99 -25.17 19.07
N GLY A 16 -27.23 -24.22 19.61
CA GLY A 16 -26.07 -23.61 18.94
C GLY A 16 -26.32 -22.23 18.31
N ASN A 17 -27.46 -21.59 18.62
CA ASN A 17 -27.68 -20.18 18.29
C ASN A 17 -26.94 -19.25 19.27
N ILE A 18 -26.36 -18.18 18.72
CA ILE A 18 -25.70 -17.11 19.48
C ILE A 18 -26.74 -16.40 20.35
N LYS A 19 -26.39 -16.15 21.62
CA LYS A 19 -27.22 -15.35 22.52
C LYS A 19 -26.89 -13.87 22.37
N TRP A 20 -27.90 -13.01 22.32
CA TRP A 20 -27.71 -11.56 22.16
C TRP A 20 -27.40 -10.85 23.48
N ILE A 21 -27.97 -11.32 24.59
CA ILE A 21 -27.66 -10.78 25.92
C ILE A 21 -26.17 -11.00 26.23
N GLY A 22 -25.48 -9.90 26.53
CA GLY A 22 -24.03 -9.91 26.80
C GLY A 22 -23.17 -10.10 25.56
N ASN A 23 -23.74 -10.04 24.35
CA ASN A 23 -22.97 -10.12 23.12
C ASN A 23 -22.27 -8.78 22.82
N PRO A 24 -20.94 -8.76 22.64
CA PRO A 24 -20.20 -7.51 22.43
C PRO A 24 -20.53 -6.83 21.10
N VAL A 25 -20.94 -7.57 20.07
CA VAL A 25 -21.30 -7.00 18.75
C VAL A 25 -22.63 -6.26 18.83
N VAL A 26 -23.63 -6.87 19.48
CA VAL A 26 -24.94 -6.22 19.68
C VAL A 26 -24.78 -5.02 20.60
N GLY A 27 -23.97 -5.12 21.66
CA GLY A 27 -23.68 -3.97 22.53
C GLY A 27 -23.01 -2.80 21.80
N LEU A 28 -22.13 -3.08 20.83
CA LEU A 28 -21.55 -2.03 19.98
C LEU A 28 -22.58 -1.38 19.06
N LEU A 29 -23.41 -2.20 18.39
CA LEU A 29 -24.46 -1.72 17.49
C LEU A 29 -25.49 -0.87 18.25
N ASP A 30 -25.93 -1.33 19.42
CA ASP A 30 -26.82 -0.61 20.34
C ASP A 30 -26.22 0.75 20.71
N TYR A 31 -24.96 0.80 21.14
CA TYR A 31 -24.27 2.06 21.45
C TYR A 31 -24.21 3.03 20.25
N VAL A 32 -23.87 2.53 19.05
CA VAL A 32 -23.79 3.37 17.85
C VAL A 32 -25.17 3.89 17.45
N LEU A 33 -26.19 3.03 17.43
CA LEU A 33 -27.52 3.41 16.98
C LEU A 33 -28.25 4.30 17.98
N ASP A 34 -28.13 4.03 19.29
CA ASP A 34 -28.81 4.79 20.33
C ASP A 34 -27.98 6.02 20.78
N SER A 35 -26.75 5.81 21.24
CA SER A 35 -25.96 6.90 21.85
C SER A 35 -25.31 7.84 20.83
N VAL A 36 -24.96 7.36 19.63
CA VAL A 36 -24.33 8.21 18.59
C VAL A 36 -25.36 8.79 17.63
N VAL A 37 -26.21 7.93 17.07
CA VAL A 37 -27.22 8.29 16.07
C VAL A 37 -28.53 8.72 16.71
N GLY A 38 -28.93 8.16 17.85
CA GLY A 38 -30.28 8.27 18.41
C GLY A 38 -30.76 9.69 18.70
N ALA A 39 -31.95 9.82 19.28
CA ALA A 39 -32.73 11.07 19.28
C ALA A 39 -31.96 12.35 19.68
N SER A 40 -31.08 12.27 20.68
CA SER A 40 -30.25 13.37 21.18
C SER A 40 -28.74 13.15 21.01
N GLY A 41 -28.37 12.18 20.18
CA GLY A 41 -26.99 11.82 19.93
C GLY A 41 -26.17 12.95 19.26
N PRO A 42 -24.84 12.84 19.30
CA PRO A 42 -23.90 13.70 18.59
C PRO A 42 -24.25 13.86 17.11
N LEU A 43 -24.52 12.74 16.41
CA LEU A 43 -25.04 12.75 15.03
C LEU A 43 -26.56 12.99 15.00
N GLY A 44 -27.30 12.47 15.99
CA GLY A 44 -28.67 12.86 16.35
C GLY A 44 -29.71 12.75 15.23
N LEU A 45 -30.67 11.83 15.33
CA LEU A 45 -31.72 11.64 14.31
C LEU A 45 -32.43 12.95 13.94
N ASN A 46 -32.71 13.83 14.90
CA ASN A 46 -33.31 15.12 14.62
C ASN A 46 -32.42 16.01 13.76
N LYS A 47 -31.10 16.04 14.03
CA LYS A 47 -30.15 16.77 13.20
C LYS A 47 -30.06 16.16 11.82
N ILE A 48 -30.03 14.82 11.72
CA ILE A 48 -30.01 14.12 10.43
C ILE A 48 -31.27 14.49 9.63
N VAL A 49 -32.46 14.44 10.24
CA VAL A 49 -33.72 14.77 9.55
C VAL A 49 -33.78 16.26 9.19
N ASP A 50 -33.42 17.15 10.10
CA ASP A 50 -33.33 18.60 9.82
C ASP A 50 -32.43 18.83 8.62
N VAL A 51 -31.28 18.20 8.64
CA VAL A 51 -30.34 18.26 7.56
C VAL A 51 -30.97 17.70 6.26
N LEU A 52 -31.53 16.48 6.27
CA LEU A 52 -32.16 15.81 5.12
C LEU A 52 -33.28 16.63 4.48
N THR A 53 -34.01 17.39 5.30
CA THR A 53 -35.21 18.14 4.93
C THR A 53 -34.99 19.66 4.87
N ALA A 54 -33.73 20.11 4.86
CA ALA A 54 -33.34 21.53 4.85
C ALA A 54 -33.98 22.37 6.00
N GLY A 55 -34.14 21.75 7.17
CA GLY A 55 -34.66 22.33 8.41
C GLY A 55 -36.17 22.30 8.54
N THR A 56 -36.88 21.69 7.58
CA THR A 56 -38.35 21.66 7.58
C THR A 56 -38.93 20.52 8.40
N GLY A 57 -38.22 19.39 8.50
CA GLY A 57 -38.73 18.16 9.12
C GLY A 57 -39.89 17.53 8.34
N MET A 58 -40.02 17.84 7.04
CA MET A 58 -41.13 17.41 6.19
C MET A 58 -40.68 16.53 5.02
N VAL A 59 -41.46 15.50 4.70
CA VAL A 59 -41.28 14.61 3.55
C VAL A 59 -42.58 14.54 2.76
N TYR A 60 -42.51 14.87 1.47
CA TYR A 60 -43.65 14.82 0.55
C TYR A 60 -43.58 13.55 -0.31
N ILE A 61 -44.68 12.79 -0.35
CA ILE A 61 -44.82 11.52 -1.08
C ILE A 61 -45.94 11.70 -2.11
N ASP A 62 -45.59 11.67 -3.39
CA ASP A 62 -46.49 11.83 -4.54
C ASP A 62 -46.75 10.51 -5.30
N ASP A 63 -45.83 9.55 -5.26
CA ASP A 63 -45.97 8.22 -5.87
C ASP A 63 -46.19 7.12 -4.81
N LEU A 64 -47.41 7.03 -4.29
CA LEU A 64 -47.82 6.07 -3.25
C LEU A 64 -47.74 4.60 -3.72
N ALA A 65 -47.94 4.35 -5.02
CA ALA A 65 -47.83 3.03 -5.62
C ALA A 65 -46.41 2.45 -5.53
N SER A 66 -45.38 3.29 -5.63
CA SER A 66 -43.98 2.87 -5.48
C SER A 66 -43.66 2.29 -4.09
N PHE A 67 -44.45 2.66 -3.07
CA PHE A 67 -44.36 2.15 -1.69
C PHE A 67 -45.30 0.98 -1.41
N GLY A 68 -46.04 0.48 -2.41
CA GLY A 68 -46.96 -0.65 -2.26
C GLY A 68 -48.23 -0.32 -1.47
N LEU A 69 -48.53 0.97 -1.29
CA LEU A 69 -49.78 1.42 -0.69
C LEU A 69 -50.88 1.44 -1.77
N PRO A 70 -52.12 1.04 -1.45
CA PRO A 70 -53.22 1.14 -2.40
C PRO A 70 -53.67 2.61 -2.53
N ASP A 71 -53.47 3.19 -3.71
CA ASP A 71 -53.85 4.59 -4.02
C ASP A 71 -55.37 4.82 -4.02
N SER A 72 -56.16 3.75 -4.08
CA SER A 72 -57.61 3.83 -4.00
C SER A 72 -58.26 2.66 -3.26
N ALA A 73 -59.35 2.95 -2.56
CA ALA A 73 -60.20 1.98 -1.90
C ALA A 73 -61.65 2.14 -2.37
N THR A 74 -62.23 1.08 -2.94
CA THR A 74 -63.62 1.07 -3.40
C THR A 74 -64.52 0.33 -2.42
N PHE A 75 -65.53 1.02 -1.90
CA PHE A 75 -66.54 0.47 -1.00
C PHE A 75 -67.88 0.32 -1.75
N PRO A 76 -68.40 -0.91 -1.90
CA PRO A 76 -69.69 -1.14 -2.53
C PRO A 76 -70.83 -0.70 -1.58
N LEU A 77 -71.65 0.26 -2.00
CA LEU A 77 -72.83 0.73 -1.27
C LEU A 77 -74.11 -0.02 -1.70
N GLY A 78 -73.97 -1.31 -2.04
CA GLY A 78 -75.09 -2.14 -2.52
C GLY A 78 -75.72 -1.61 -3.81
N SER A 79 -77.04 -1.42 -3.84
CA SER A 79 -77.76 -0.90 -5.01
C SER A 79 -77.61 0.62 -5.23
N ALA A 80 -76.96 1.33 -4.31
CA ALA A 80 -76.77 2.78 -4.38
C ALA A 80 -75.54 3.20 -5.21
N GLY A 81 -74.57 2.29 -5.41
CA GLY A 81 -73.36 2.54 -6.21
C GLY A 81 -72.07 2.16 -5.51
N ASN A 82 -70.95 2.65 -6.04
CA ASN A 82 -69.63 2.45 -5.46
C ASN A 82 -69.06 3.79 -4.99
N LEU A 83 -68.63 3.84 -3.72
CA LEU A 83 -67.83 4.92 -3.15
C LEU A 83 -66.35 4.59 -3.38
N THR A 84 -65.61 5.45 -4.04
CA THR A 84 -64.18 5.28 -4.27
C THR A 84 -63.43 6.39 -3.54
N LEU A 85 -62.59 6.04 -2.59
CA LEU A 85 -61.66 6.96 -1.94
C LEU A 85 -60.31 6.85 -2.63
N THR A 86 -59.76 7.97 -3.08
CA THR A 86 -58.47 8.06 -3.78
C THR A 86 -57.53 8.96 -3.01
N LEU A 87 -56.35 8.45 -2.64
CA LEU A 87 -55.28 9.19 -1.97
C LEU A 87 -54.28 9.65 -3.04
N HIS A 88 -54.14 10.97 -3.21
CA HIS A 88 -53.29 11.55 -4.28
C HIS A 88 -51.88 11.86 -3.80
N SER A 89 -51.74 12.41 -2.60
CA SER A 89 -50.44 12.77 -2.03
C SER A 89 -50.46 12.60 -0.51
N LEU A 90 -49.29 12.38 0.09
CA LEU A 90 -49.09 12.30 1.53
C LEU A 90 -47.86 13.12 1.92
N ASN A 91 -48.07 14.14 2.75
CA ASN A 91 -47.01 14.90 3.38
C ASN A 91 -46.90 14.50 4.86
N VAL A 92 -45.70 14.12 5.29
CA VAL A 92 -45.40 13.76 6.68
C VAL A 92 -44.46 14.82 7.24
N SER A 93 -44.89 15.47 8.32
CA SER A 93 -44.15 16.55 8.99
C SER A 93 -43.93 16.26 10.47
N GLY A 94 -42.95 16.93 11.09
CA GLY A 94 -42.56 16.67 12.48
C GLY A 94 -41.57 15.51 12.65
N LEU A 95 -40.96 15.04 11.56
CA LEU A 95 -39.98 13.95 11.57
C LEU A 95 -38.67 14.32 12.28
N ASN A 96 -38.46 15.58 12.64
CA ASN A 96 -37.33 16.10 13.40
C ASN A 96 -37.62 16.24 14.92
N THR A 97 -38.62 15.53 15.43
CA THR A 97 -39.07 15.61 16.83
C THR A 97 -38.88 14.32 17.62
N TRP A 98 -37.89 13.49 17.23
CA TRP A 98 -37.56 12.26 17.94
C TRP A 98 -37.15 12.57 19.37
N THR A 99 -37.82 11.92 20.31
CA THR A 99 -37.52 11.98 21.74
C THR A 99 -36.75 10.74 22.20
N LYS A 100 -36.90 9.62 21.48
CA LYS A 100 -36.27 8.34 21.81
C LYS A 100 -35.96 7.52 20.56
N PHE A 101 -34.82 6.83 20.54
CA PHE A 101 -34.48 5.85 19.51
C PHE A 101 -33.54 4.77 20.08
N ASP A 102 -34.14 3.74 20.66
CA ASP A 102 -33.41 2.57 21.15
C ASP A 102 -33.51 1.50 20.07
N ALA A 103 -32.39 1.05 19.50
CA ALA A 103 -32.40 0.08 18.41
C ALA A 103 -31.61 -1.17 18.77
N LEU A 104 -32.21 -2.35 18.54
CA LEU A 104 -31.58 -3.66 18.76
C LEU A 104 -31.25 -3.96 20.23
N VAL A 105 -32.08 -3.50 21.17
CA VAL A 105 -31.94 -3.78 22.60
C VAL A 105 -32.25 -5.26 22.87
N PRO A 106 -31.33 -6.03 23.47
CA PRO A 106 -31.57 -7.44 23.76
C PRO A 106 -32.46 -7.60 25.01
N THR A 107 -33.72 -7.98 24.81
CA THR A 107 -34.69 -8.26 25.90
C THR A 107 -34.78 -9.73 26.26
N GLY A 108 -34.36 -10.61 25.36
CA GLY A 108 -34.33 -12.06 25.55
C GLY A 108 -33.04 -12.68 25.01
N ALA A 109 -32.85 -13.98 25.23
CA ALA A 109 -31.65 -14.67 24.75
C ALA A 109 -31.47 -14.56 23.22
N TYR A 110 -32.58 -14.46 22.48
CA TYR A 110 -32.62 -14.41 21.00
C TYR A 110 -33.53 -13.30 20.48
N THR A 111 -34.01 -12.41 21.36
CA THR A 111 -34.98 -11.38 21.02
C THR A 111 -34.34 -10.02 21.11
N LEU A 112 -34.46 -9.26 20.03
CA LEU A 112 -34.02 -7.87 19.91
C LEU A 112 -35.26 -7.00 19.77
N THR A 113 -35.34 -5.92 20.52
CA THR A 113 -36.43 -4.95 20.45
C THR A 113 -35.87 -3.59 20.10
N SER A 114 -36.57 -2.88 19.23
CA SER A 114 -36.31 -1.50 18.89
C SER A 114 -37.53 -0.67 19.24
N GLN A 115 -37.31 0.50 19.83
CA GLN A 115 -38.35 1.45 20.19
C GLN A 115 -37.97 2.83 19.65
N THR A 116 -38.92 3.47 18.98
CA THR A 116 -38.80 4.88 18.60
C THR A 116 -39.95 5.69 19.19
N ALA A 117 -39.67 6.94 19.55
CA ALA A 117 -40.68 7.90 19.93
C ALA A 117 -40.44 9.27 19.30
N THR A 118 -41.53 9.90 18.85
CA THR A 118 -41.56 11.27 18.31
C THR A 118 -42.61 12.08 19.06
N SER A 119 -42.30 13.32 19.43
CA SER A 119 -43.25 14.15 20.19
C SER A 119 -44.39 14.67 19.33
N LYS A 120 -44.15 14.96 18.04
CA LYS A 120 -45.17 15.48 17.13
C LYS A 120 -45.00 14.93 15.72
N LEU A 121 -46.07 14.35 15.18
CA LEU A 121 -46.18 13.96 13.80
C LEU A 121 -47.45 14.57 13.21
N MET A 122 -47.35 15.14 12.02
CA MET A 122 -48.51 15.69 11.31
C MET A 122 -48.53 15.14 9.89
N LEU A 123 -49.63 14.49 9.56
CA LEU A 123 -49.89 13.87 8.27
C LEU A 123 -50.89 14.75 7.53
N VAL A 124 -50.52 15.23 6.35
CA VAL A 124 -51.39 16.02 5.48
C VAL A 124 -51.54 15.24 4.18
N ALA A 125 -52.74 14.76 3.89
CA ALA A 125 -53.05 13.92 2.76
C ALA A 125 -54.07 14.58 1.84
N ASP A 126 -53.80 14.63 0.54
CA ASP A 126 -54.80 15.06 -0.43
C ASP A 126 -55.65 13.86 -0.84
N VAL A 127 -56.94 13.89 -0.49
CA VAL A 127 -57.88 12.81 -0.72
C VAL A 127 -58.99 13.27 -1.65
N SER A 128 -59.49 12.37 -2.48
CA SER A 128 -60.71 12.59 -3.24
C SER A 128 -61.71 11.47 -3.01
N VAL A 129 -62.97 11.84 -2.98
CA VAL A 129 -64.11 10.95 -2.85
C VAL A 129 -64.86 10.98 -4.17
N ASN A 130 -65.01 9.83 -4.82
CA ASN A 130 -65.80 9.67 -6.03
C ASN A 130 -66.95 8.70 -5.78
N VAL A 131 -68.19 9.19 -5.89
CA VAL A 131 -69.40 8.37 -5.79
C VAL A 131 -69.94 8.09 -7.21
N SER A 132 -69.87 6.83 -7.62
CA SER A 132 -70.44 6.37 -8.89
C SER A 132 -71.81 5.72 -8.65
N ILE A 133 -72.88 6.30 -9.22
CA ILE A 133 -74.26 5.81 -9.07
C ILE A 133 -74.68 5.04 -10.35
N PRO A 134 -75.17 3.79 -10.24
CA PRO A 134 -75.62 3.01 -11.39
C PRO A 134 -76.85 3.64 -12.06
N ALA A 135 -76.85 3.71 -13.39
CA ALA A 135 -77.88 4.36 -14.20
C ALA A 135 -79.31 3.78 -14.08
N SER A 136 -79.52 2.70 -13.33
CA SER A 136 -80.81 2.02 -13.15
C SER A 136 -81.73 2.64 -12.10
N ASN A 137 -81.26 3.60 -11.28
CA ASN A 137 -82.07 4.28 -10.26
C ASN A 137 -82.38 5.73 -10.68
N ALA A 138 -83.60 5.94 -11.19
CA ALA A 138 -84.01 7.11 -11.97
C ALA A 138 -84.32 8.42 -11.20
N THR A 139 -83.84 8.62 -9.98
CA THR A 139 -84.13 9.83 -9.19
C THR A 139 -83.00 10.86 -9.15
N LEU A 140 -81.78 10.50 -9.51
CA LEU A 140 -80.62 11.41 -9.57
C LEU A 140 -79.92 11.24 -10.91
N ARG A 141 -80.29 12.05 -11.92
CA ARG A 141 -79.53 12.16 -13.17
C ARG A 141 -78.56 13.32 -13.06
N GLY A 142 -77.25 13.04 -13.13
CA GLY A 142 -76.28 14.00 -13.67
C GLY A 142 -75.15 14.51 -12.78
N ALA A 143 -74.85 13.92 -11.62
CA ALA A 143 -73.64 14.30 -10.87
C ALA A 143 -72.86 13.05 -10.45
N GLU A 144 -71.71 12.82 -11.08
CA GLU A 144 -70.62 12.16 -10.37
C GLU A 144 -70.26 13.12 -9.23
N LEU A 145 -70.54 12.72 -7.99
CA LEU A 145 -70.08 13.47 -6.82
C LEU A 145 -68.59 13.18 -6.68
N TYR A 146 -67.79 14.07 -7.25
CA TYR A 146 -66.36 14.13 -7.04
C TYR A 146 -66.07 15.28 -6.09
N GLU A 147 -65.51 14.95 -4.94
CA GLU A 147 -65.13 15.92 -3.93
C GLU A 147 -63.66 15.70 -3.58
N ALA A 148 -62.88 16.78 -3.51
CA ALA A 148 -61.47 16.73 -3.17
C ALA A 148 -61.24 17.54 -1.90
N ALA A 149 -60.60 16.93 -0.91
CA ALA A 149 -60.36 17.51 0.39
C ALA A 149 -58.95 17.14 0.89
N GLN A 150 -58.38 18.02 1.69
CA GLN A 150 -57.14 17.78 2.39
C GLN A 150 -57.45 17.26 3.79
N LEU A 151 -56.98 16.05 4.08
CA LEU A 151 -57.06 15.40 5.37
C LEU A 151 -55.79 15.74 6.17
N GLU A 152 -55.95 16.45 7.28
CA GLU A 152 -54.88 16.77 8.21
C GLU A 152 -55.08 16.00 9.52
N VAL A 153 -54.10 15.17 9.88
CA VAL A 153 -54.07 14.37 11.10
C VAL A 153 -52.87 14.80 11.92
N SER A 154 -53.11 15.37 13.10
CA SER A 154 -52.08 15.73 14.08
C SER A 154 -52.00 14.67 15.18
N LEU A 155 -50.80 14.09 15.33
CA LEU A 155 -50.46 13.05 16.28
C LEU A 155 -49.41 13.57 17.27
N ALA A 156 -49.61 13.32 18.54
CA ALA A 156 -48.66 13.63 19.61
C ALA A 156 -48.24 12.35 20.34
N ASP A 157 -47.02 12.39 20.89
CA ASP A 157 -46.44 11.29 21.69
C ASP A 157 -46.54 9.94 20.98
N SER A 158 -46.13 9.90 19.72
CA SER A 158 -46.19 8.69 18.90
C SER A 158 -45.00 7.79 19.22
N ILE A 159 -45.29 6.57 19.65
CA ILE A 159 -44.34 5.54 20.03
C ILE A 159 -44.56 4.34 19.12
N MET A 160 -43.48 3.83 18.53
CA MET A 160 -43.50 2.61 17.76
C MET A 160 -42.53 1.60 18.38
N ASP A 161 -43.05 0.41 18.67
CA ASP A 161 -42.29 -0.71 19.19
C ASP A 161 -42.18 -1.80 18.12
N PHE A 162 -40.99 -2.35 17.99
CA PHE A 162 -40.68 -3.43 17.05
C PHE A 162 -39.87 -4.51 17.77
N GLY A 163 -40.41 -5.72 17.84
CA GLY A 163 -39.73 -6.88 18.40
C GLY A 163 -39.42 -7.91 17.32
N VAL A 164 -38.18 -8.40 17.28
CA VAL A 164 -37.77 -9.49 16.40
C VAL A 164 -37.03 -10.56 17.19
N LEU A 165 -37.42 -11.81 16.97
CA LEU A 165 -36.69 -12.98 17.36
C LEU A 165 -35.74 -13.36 16.23
N LEU A 166 -34.44 -13.29 16.51
CA LEU A 166 -33.36 -13.49 15.57
C LEU A 166 -32.47 -14.63 16.07
N GLY A 167 -32.42 -15.75 15.35
CA GLY A 167 -31.51 -16.85 15.63
C GLY A 167 -30.38 -16.89 14.61
N VAL A 168 -29.13 -16.85 15.08
CA VAL A 168 -27.94 -17.01 14.23
C VAL A 168 -27.13 -18.21 14.74
N LEU A 169 -26.87 -19.18 13.85
CA LEU A 169 -26.11 -20.38 14.19
C LEU A 169 -24.61 -20.08 14.28
N GLU A 170 -24.02 -20.25 15.45
CA GLU A 170 -22.59 -19.98 15.70
C GLU A 170 -21.68 -20.79 14.75
N LYS A 171 -22.03 -22.06 14.51
CA LYS A 171 -21.28 -22.93 13.59
C LYS A 171 -21.27 -22.41 12.15
N ARG A 172 -22.34 -21.71 11.70
CA ARG A 172 -22.39 -21.12 10.36
C ARG A 172 -21.52 -19.87 10.29
N VAL A 173 -21.56 -19.03 11.32
CA VAL A 173 -20.70 -17.85 11.44
C VAL A 173 -19.22 -18.21 11.39
N VAL A 174 -18.80 -19.25 12.12
CA VAL A 174 -17.41 -19.74 12.11
C VAL A 174 -17.03 -20.41 10.79
N ALA A 175 -18.00 -20.93 10.04
CA ALA A 175 -17.76 -21.60 8.77
C ALA A 175 -17.72 -20.66 7.55
N LEU A 176 -18.12 -19.39 7.70
CA LEU A 176 -18.07 -18.42 6.59
C LEU A 176 -16.61 -18.10 6.23
N SER A 177 -16.32 -18.16 4.93
CA SER A 177 -15.09 -17.57 4.44
C SER A 177 -15.20 -16.04 4.44
N PRO A 178 -14.08 -15.33 4.59
CA PRO A 178 -14.02 -13.88 4.47
C PRO A 178 -14.78 -13.32 3.24
N SER A 179 -14.60 -13.95 2.07
CA SER A 179 -15.25 -13.55 0.81
C SER A 179 -16.77 -13.74 0.78
N GLN A 180 -17.30 -14.62 1.61
CA GLN A 180 -18.74 -14.85 1.73
C GLN A 180 -19.42 -13.80 2.62
N VAL A 181 -18.67 -13.04 3.42
CA VAL A 181 -19.23 -11.96 4.27
C VAL A 181 -19.76 -10.80 3.43
N GLU A 182 -19.20 -10.60 2.24
CA GLU A 182 -19.63 -9.55 1.30
C GLU A 182 -20.87 -9.96 0.49
N ASP A 183 -21.22 -11.25 0.47
CA ASP A 183 -22.37 -11.77 -0.27
C ASP A 183 -23.64 -11.68 0.62
N PRO A 184 -24.62 -10.82 0.27
CA PRO A 184 -25.84 -10.67 1.06
C PRO A 184 -26.62 -11.99 1.19
N GLY A 185 -26.53 -12.89 0.20
CA GLY A 185 -27.15 -14.22 0.28
C GLY A 185 -26.50 -15.11 1.35
N CYS A 186 -25.18 -15.05 1.52
CA CYS A 186 -24.48 -15.77 2.58
C CYS A 186 -24.79 -15.22 3.98
N LEU A 187 -24.98 -13.90 4.11
CA LEU A 187 -25.43 -13.29 5.37
C LEU A 187 -26.85 -13.73 5.74
N LEU A 188 -27.76 -13.83 4.77
CA LEU A 188 -29.09 -14.41 4.97
C LEU A 188 -29.02 -15.90 5.38
N ALA A 189 -28.09 -16.67 4.82
CA ALA A 189 -27.89 -18.08 5.17
C ALA A 189 -27.40 -18.31 6.61
N LEU A 190 -26.91 -17.28 7.30
CA LEU A 190 -26.55 -17.35 8.73
C LEU A 190 -27.76 -17.49 9.65
N LEU A 191 -28.89 -16.97 9.21
CA LEU A 191 -30.12 -16.92 9.97
C LEU A 191 -30.71 -18.33 10.06
N SER A 192 -31.00 -18.75 11.28
CA SER A 192 -31.70 -20.00 11.57
C SER A 192 -33.20 -19.77 11.75
N VAL A 193 -33.56 -18.59 12.28
CA VAL A 193 -34.93 -18.13 12.42
C VAL A 193 -34.94 -16.61 12.42
N VAL A 194 -35.93 -16.04 11.74
CA VAL A 194 -36.32 -14.65 11.88
C VAL A 194 -37.82 -14.65 12.08
N ASN A 195 -38.27 -14.05 13.17
CA ASN A 195 -39.69 -13.98 13.47
C ASN A 195 -39.97 -12.63 14.13
N VAL A 196 -40.77 -11.79 13.48
CA VAL A 196 -41.27 -10.56 14.07
C VAL A 196 -42.26 -10.94 15.16
N THR A 197 -41.91 -10.62 16.41
CA THR A 197 -42.67 -11.00 17.60
C THR A 197 -43.69 -9.95 18.00
N ASP A 198 -43.40 -8.68 17.72
CA ASP A 198 -44.25 -7.56 18.09
C ASP A 198 -44.06 -6.41 17.10
N ILE A 199 -45.17 -5.81 16.67
CA ILE A 199 -45.19 -4.50 16.03
C ILE A 199 -46.37 -3.80 16.69
N SER A 200 -46.12 -2.68 17.36
CA SER A 200 -47.19 -1.87 17.91
C SER A 200 -46.93 -0.40 17.68
N PHE A 201 -48.01 0.35 17.48
CA PHE A 201 -47.97 1.79 17.31
C PHE A 201 -48.97 2.44 18.25
N ASN A 202 -48.46 3.19 19.21
CA ASN A 202 -49.27 3.90 20.18
C ASN A 202 -49.10 5.40 19.95
N THR A 203 -50.21 6.14 19.95
CA THR A 203 -50.19 7.57 19.66
C THR A 203 -51.39 8.26 20.30
N THR A 204 -51.31 9.57 20.48
CA THR A 204 -52.44 10.40 20.87
C THR A 204 -52.85 11.28 19.70
N VAL A 205 -54.12 11.24 19.33
CA VAL A 205 -54.65 12.07 18.24
C VAL A 205 -55.04 13.43 18.84
N GLU A 206 -54.33 14.50 18.45
CA GLU A 206 -54.62 15.87 18.91
C GLU A 206 -55.80 16.46 18.14
N SER A 207 -55.79 16.30 16.81
CA SER A 207 -56.85 16.76 15.94
C SER A 207 -56.86 15.98 14.63
N ILE A 208 -58.05 15.78 14.07
CA ILE A 208 -58.21 15.40 12.68
C ILE A 208 -59.16 16.41 12.05
N SER A 209 -58.71 17.05 10.98
CA SER A 209 -59.50 18.00 10.20
C SER A 209 -59.53 17.58 8.75
N LEU A 210 -60.69 17.75 8.13
CA LEU A 210 -60.85 17.65 6.69
C LEU A 210 -61.11 19.07 6.20
N THR A 211 -60.37 19.53 5.19
CA THR A 211 -60.57 20.86 4.59
C THR A 211 -60.83 20.72 3.09
N PRO A 212 -61.96 21.20 2.56
CA PRO A 212 -62.26 21.11 1.14
C PRO A 212 -61.26 21.95 0.32
N LEU A 213 -60.79 21.43 -0.82
CA LEU A 213 -59.80 22.10 -1.67
C LEU A 213 -60.39 23.23 -2.53
N THR A 214 -61.72 23.34 -2.61
CA THR A 214 -62.43 24.38 -3.38
C THR A 214 -63.33 25.20 -2.46
N ASN A 215 -63.14 26.52 -2.45
CA ASN A 215 -64.04 27.47 -1.76
C ASN A 215 -65.38 27.55 -2.50
N ALA A 216 -66.30 26.63 -2.24
CA ALA A 216 -67.61 26.67 -2.84
C ALA A 216 -68.50 27.69 -2.12
N ASN A 217 -69.09 28.62 -2.89
CA ASN A 217 -70.04 29.60 -2.36
C ASN A 217 -71.48 29.06 -2.47
N GLY A 218 -72.26 29.12 -1.40
CA GLY A 218 -73.68 28.74 -1.38
C GLY A 218 -73.95 27.43 -0.60
N VAL A 219 -74.92 26.64 -1.07
CA VAL A 219 -75.38 25.37 -0.43
C VAL A 219 -74.25 24.35 -0.28
N GLU A 220 -73.25 24.40 -1.17
CA GLU A 220 -72.07 23.54 -1.15
C GLU A 220 -71.18 23.84 0.07
N GLY A 221 -70.93 25.12 0.40
CA GLY A 221 -70.20 25.48 1.62
C GLY A 221 -70.95 25.19 2.94
N GLU A 222 -72.28 25.14 2.92
CA GLU A 222 -73.07 24.68 4.09
C GLU A 222 -73.04 23.14 4.24
N LEU A 223 -72.94 22.41 3.12
CA LEU A 223 -72.75 20.96 3.12
C LEU A 223 -71.35 20.59 3.60
N ASP A 224 -70.32 21.31 3.15
CA ASP A 224 -68.94 21.16 3.60
C ASP A 224 -68.83 21.36 5.12
N ALA A 225 -69.41 22.45 5.66
CA ALA A 225 -69.40 22.71 7.09
C ALA A 225 -70.14 21.64 7.92
N ALA A 226 -71.22 21.06 7.36
CA ALA A 226 -71.95 19.97 8.00
C ALA A 226 -71.18 18.64 7.93
N LEU A 227 -70.50 18.37 6.81
CA LEU A 227 -69.62 17.22 6.63
C LEU A 227 -68.43 17.31 7.59
N ASP A 228 -67.79 18.47 7.70
CA ASP A 228 -66.70 18.75 8.62
C ASP A 228 -67.11 18.57 10.08
N ALA A 229 -68.30 19.06 10.47
CA ALA A 229 -68.83 18.86 11.81
C ALA A 229 -69.16 17.39 12.10
N PHE A 230 -69.70 16.67 11.11
CA PHE A 230 -70.04 15.25 11.24
C PHE A 230 -68.79 14.37 11.30
N VAL A 231 -67.84 14.59 10.41
CA VAL A 231 -66.54 13.90 10.35
C VAL A 231 -65.72 14.25 11.58
N GLY A 232 -65.67 15.52 12.01
CA GLY A 232 -65.03 15.94 13.26
C GLY A 232 -65.67 15.32 14.51
N MET A 233 -66.99 15.15 14.55
CA MET A 233 -67.68 14.46 15.64
C MET A 233 -67.40 12.95 15.65
N LEU A 234 -67.37 12.30 14.47
CA LEU A 234 -66.97 10.90 14.33
C LEU A 234 -65.53 10.72 14.81
N LEU A 235 -64.61 11.52 14.29
CA LEU A 235 -63.17 11.38 14.52
C LEU A 235 -62.75 11.73 15.96
N SER A 236 -63.37 12.73 16.59
CA SER A 236 -63.17 13.03 18.02
C SER A 236 -63.63 11.91 18.96
N SER A 237 -64.57 11.06 18.50
CA SER A 237 -65.00 9.87 19.24
C SER A 237 -64.05 8.67 19.09
N PHE A 238 -63.04 8.77 18.20
CA PHE A 238 -62.16 7.67 17.80
C PHE A 238 -60.70 7.82 18.27
N ASN A 239 -60.40 8.65 19.28
CA ASN A 239 -59.03 8.80 19.82
C ASN A 239 -58.36 7.47 20.22
N GLY A 240 -59.13 6.45 20.65
CA GLY A 240 -58.61 5.10 20.95
C GLY A 240 -58.60 4.12 19.77
N ALA A 241 -59.18 4.49 18.62
CA ALA A 241 -59.34 3.60 17.47
C ALA A 241 -58.18 3.66 16.47
N VAL A 242 -57.40 4.75 16.44
CA VAL A 242 -56.23 4.85 15.54
C VAL A 242 -55.15 3.81 15.87
N PRO A 243 -54.72 3.65 17.13
CA PRO A 243 -53.81 2.55 17.49
C PRO A 243 -54.41 1.17 17.19
N ALA A 244 -55.68 0.95 17.55
CA ALA A 244 -56.37 -0.32 17.27
C ALA A 244 -56.54 -0.62 15.77
N PHE A 245 -56.69 0.41 14.95
CA PHE A 245 -56.75 0.31 13.50
C PHE A 245 -55.38 -0.09 12.95
N PHE A 246 -54.30 0.57 13.38
CA PHE A 246 -52.94 0.21 12.99
C PHE A 246 -52.63 -1.25 13.37
N ASP A 247 -52.91 -1.65 14.61
CA ASP A 247 -52.61 -3.00 15.08
C ASP A 247 -53.37 -4.08 14.28
N CYS A 248 -54.66 -3.84 14.00
CA CYS A 248 -55.54 -4.81 13.34
C CYS A 248 -55.33 -4.87 11.83
N PHE A 249 -55.17 -3.72 11.16
CA PHE A 249 -55.14 -3.64 9.69
C PHE A 249 -53.74 -3.54 9.11
N ILE A 250 -52.74 -3.12 9.89
CA ILE A 250 -51.36 -2.93 9.42
C ILE A 250 -50.41 -3.90 10.12
N ALA A 251 -50.28 -3.82 11.45
CA ALA A 251 -49.25 -4.53 12.19
C ALA A 251 -49.41 -6.07 12.13
N THR A 252 -50.62 -6.57 12.40
CA THR A 252 -50.89 -8.02 12.41
C THR A 252 -50.72 -8.64 11.02
N PRO A 253 -51.34 -8.12 9.94
CA PRO A 253 -51.15 -8.68 8.60
C PRO A 253 -49.71 -8.58 8.09
N LEU A 254 -49.00 -7.49 8.43
CA LEU A 254 -47.63 -7.27 8.00
C LEU A 254 -46.66 -8.25 8.67
N SER A 255 -46.78 -8.44 9.99
CA SER A 255 -45.95 -9.41 10.72
C SER A 255 -46.21 -10.85 10.25
N GLU A 256 -47.46 -11.27 10.07
CA GLU A 256 -47.80 -12.60 9.55
C GLU A 256 -47.24 -12.84 8.15
N THR A 257 -47.45 -11.88 7.23
CA THR A 257 -46.99 -11.98 5.84
C THR A 257 -45.46 -12.04 5.78
N PHE A 258 -44.78 -11.18 6.54
CA PHE A 258 -43.32 -11.16 6.62
C PHE A 258 -42.78 -12.47 7.19
N ASN A 259 -43.36 -12.98 8.28
CA ASN A 259 -42.92 -14.21 8.93
C ASN A 259 -43.08 -15.44 8.02
N VAL A 260 -44.19 -15.53 7.27
CA VAL A 260 -44.40 -16.59 6.28
C VAL A 260 -43.41 -16.46 5.11
N TRP A 261 -43.22 -15.25 4.59
CA TRP A 261 -42.26 -14.99 3.51
C TRP A 261 -40.83 -15.38 3.92
N MET A 262 -40.40 -14.93 5.10
CA MET A 262 -39.06 -15.19 5.62
C MET A 262 -38.85 -16.68 5.95
N ALA A 263 -39.87 -17.37 6.47
CA ALA A 263 -39.81 -18.81 6.66
C ALA A 263 -39.61 -19.57 5.34
N GLY A 264 -40.20 -19.07 4.24
CA GLY A 264 -39.96 -19.58 2.88
C GLY A 264 -38.52 -19.35 2.40
N VAL A 265 -37.97 -18.15 2.63
CA VAL A 265 -36.57 -17.80 2.28
C VAL A 265 -35.58 -18.68 3.03
N LEU A 266 -35.84 -18.96 4.31
CA LEU A 266 -34.95 -19.75 5.17
C LEU A 266 -35.07 -21.28 4.97
N ALA A 267 -36.07 -21.76 4.22
CA ALA A 267 -36.31 -23.19 4.01
C ALA A 267 -35.24 -23.87 3.14
N ASP A 268 -34.54 -23.12 2.27
CA ASP A 268 -33.43 -23.61 1.42
C ASP A 268 -32.12 -22.78 1.61
N PRO A 269 -31.41 -22.93 2.75
CA PRO A 269 -30.15 -22.24 3.01
C PRO A 269 -29.02 -22.47 1.99
N PRO A 270 -28.81 -23.68 1.40
CA PRO A 270 -27.63 -23.96 0.59
C PRO A 270 -27.65 -23.36 -0.82
N LEU A 271 -28.77 -22.72 -1.24
CA LEU A 271 -28.89 -22.07 -2.56
C LEU A 271 -28.56 -20.56 -2.50
N LEU A 272 -28.45 -20.00 -1.29
CA LEU A 272 -28.24 -18.57 -1.05
C LEU A 272 -26.77 -18.18 -0.97
N CYS A 273 -25.86 -19.12 -0.73
CA CYS A 273 -24.46 -18.81 -0.51
C CYS A 273 -23.58 -19.43 -1.59
N SER A 274 -22.82 -18.58 -2.28
CA SER A 274 -21.81 -19.00 -3.25
C SER A 274 -20.71 -19.82 -2.56
N ALA A 275 -20.11 -20.78 -3.29
CA ALA A 275 -19.01 -21.58 -2.74
C ALA A 275 -17.84 -20.65 -2.34
N PRO A 276 -17.16 -20.91 -1.21
CA PRO A 276 -16.09 -20.05 -0.74
C PRO A 276 -15.01 -19.97 -1.82
N THR A 277 -14.74 -18.76 -2.30
CA THR A 277 -13.56 -18.52 -3.12
C THR A 277 -12.34 -18.83 -2.25
N SER A 278 -11.46 -19.69 -2.74
CA SER A 278 -10.21 -20.00 -2.04
C SER A 278 -9.49 -18.69 -1.70
N PRO A 279 -8.95 -18.53 -0.47
CA PRO A 279 -8.22 -17.33 -0.11
C PRO A 279 -7.17 -17.05 -1.18
N ALA A 280 -7.08 -15.79 -1.63
CA ALA A 280 -6.10 -15.39 -2.62
C ALA A 280 -4.71 -15.88 -2.17
N GLU A 281 -4.04 -16.70 -2.99
CA GLU A 281 -2.72 -17.23 -2.66
C GLU A 281 -1.75 -16.05 -2.48
N THR A 282 -1.42 -15.73 -1.22
CA THR A 282 -0.48 -14.64 -0.90
C THR A 282 0.95 -14.97 -1.31
N PHE A 283 1.26 -16.27 -1.42
CA PHE A 283 2.55 -16.78 -1.87
C PHE A 283 2.41 -17.60 -3.15
N ASN A 284 3.12 -17.19 -4.20
CA ASN A 284 3.06 -17.86 -5.49
C ASN A 284 4.04 -19.05 -5.55
N TYR A 285 3.59 -20.22 -5.07
CA TYR A 285 4.39 -21.45 -5.03
C TYR A 285 4.93 -21.84 -6.42
N ARG A 286 4.11 -21.70 -7.46
CA ARG A 286 4.44 -22.10 -8.83
C ARG A 286 5.54 -21.24 -9.43
N ARG A 287 5.42 -19.91 -9.37
CA ARG A 287 6.46 -18.99 -9.87
C ARG A 287 7.74 -19.10 -9.06
N THR A 288 7.62 -19.27 -7.74
CA THR A 288 8.78 -19.48 -6.87
C THR A 288 9.53 -20.75 -7.24
N PHE A 289 8.85 -21.89 -7.33
CA PHE A 289 9.47 -23.16 -7.71
C PHE A 289 10.16 -23.07 -9.08
N GLN A 290 9.50 -22.48 -10.08
CA GLN A 290 10.07 -22.26 -11.40
C GLN A 290 11.34 -21.39 -11.36
N ALA A 291 11.34 -20.32 -10.57
CA ALA A 291 12.49 -19.44 -10.44
C ALA A 291 13.70 -20.14 -9.79
N PHE A 292 13.49 -20.87 -8.70
CA PHE A 292 14.56 -21.62 -8.03
C PHE A 292 15.07 -22.80 -8.87
N LEU A 293 14.19 -23.51 -9.57
CA LEU A 293 14.58 -24.56 -10.51
C LEU A 293 15.41 -23.99 -11.67
N GLY A 294 14.99 -22.85 -12.23
CA GLY A 294 15.75 -22.13 -13.26
C GLY A 294 17.14 -21.71 -12.77
N ALA A 295 17.24 -21.16 -11.55
CA ALA A 295 18.50 -20.81 -10.92
C ALA A 295 19.41 -22.03 -10.71
N LEU A 296 18.86 -23.17 -10.30
CA LEU A 296 19.60 -24.42 -10.14
C LEU A 296 20.16 -24.91 -11.49
N ILE A 297 19.33 -24.99 -12.52
CA ILE A 297 19.74 -25.44 -13.86
C ILE A 297 20.83 -24.52 -14.42
N LEU A 298 20.63 -23.19 -14.34
CA LEU A 298 21.59 -22.24 -14.86
C LEU A 298 22.90 -22.25 -14.06
N SER A 299 22.85 -22.47 -12.75
CA SER A 299 24.06 -22.67 -11.92
C SER A 299 24.84 -23.90 -12.37
N LEU A 300 24.17 -25.03 -12.62
CA LEU A 300 24.81 -26.25 -13.13
C LEU A 300 25.43 -26.03 -14.52
N LEU A 301 24.73 -25.33 -15.41
CA LEU A 301 25.27 -24.97 -16.73
C LEU A 301 26.52 -24.09 -16.63
N ILE A 302 26.51 -23.09 -15.74
CA ILE A 302 27.69 -22.24 -15.50
C ILE A 302 28.85 -23.08 -14.94
N VAL A 303 28.59 -24.00 -14.01
CA VAL A 303 29.64 -24.90 -13.47
C VAL A 303 30.25 -25.74 -14.60
N VAL A 304 29.43 -26.37 -15.44
CA VAL A 304 29.90 -27.16 -16.59
C VAL A 304 30.72 -26.29 -17.55
N LEU A 305 30.22 -25.09 -17.90
CA LEU A 305 30.93 -24.15 -18.76
C LEU A 305 32.31 -23.76 -18.19
N LEU A 306 32.37 -23.42 -16.90
CA LEU A 306 33.63 -23.05 -16.24
C LEU A 306 34.64 -24.20 -16.20
N VAL A 307 34.17 -25.44 -15.98
CA VAL A 307 35.02 -26.64 -16.04
C VAL A 307 35.57 -26.85 -17.45
N LEU A 308 34.73 -26.72 -18.48
CA LEU A 308 35.16 -26.86 -19.88
C LEU A 308 36.16 -25.78 -20.30
N VAL A 309 35.91 -24.52 -19.93
CA VAL A 309 36.84 -23.40 -20.19
C VAL A 309 38.17 -23.64 -19.49
N ARG A 310 38.17 -24.11 -18.25
CA ARG A 310 39.42 -24.40 -17.52
C ARG A 310 40.19 -25.57 -18.13
N ASN A 311 39.51 -26.66 -18.48
CA ASN A 311 40.14 -27.82 -19.12
C ASN A 311 40.76 -27.45 -20.48
N SER A 312 40.10 -26.59 -21.26
CA SER A 312 40.66 -26.12 -22.53
C SER A 312 41.88 -25.20 -22.34
N MET A 313 41.89 -24.34 -21.31
CA MET A 313 43.07 -23.54 -20.97
C MET A 313 44.24 -24.40 -20.46
N ALA A 314 43.98 -25.42 -19.64
CA ALA A 314 45.00 -26.35 -19.16
C ALA A 314 45.63 -27.15 -20.31
N ALA A 315 44.82 -27.67 -21.24
CA ALA A 315 45.29 -28.36 -22.43
C ALA A 315 46.13 -27.44 -23.34
N GLY A 316 45.74 -26.17 -23.49
CA GLY A 316 46.50 -25.18 -24.26
C GLY A 316 47.86 -24.80 -23.65
N SER A 317 48.01 -24.92 -22.33
CA SER A 317 49.27 -24.70 -21.61
C SER A 317 50.27 -25.85 -21.82
N GLN A 318 49.80 -27.11 -21.76
CA GLN A 318 50.66 -28.27 -21.99
C GLN A 318 51.21 -28.37 -23.42
N VAL A 319 50.43 -27.95 -24.43
CA VAL A 319 50.91 -27.89 -25.83
C VAL A 319 51.99 -26.82 -26.04
N LYS A 320 52.02 -25.75 -25.23
CA LYS A 320 53.09 -24.74 -25.27
C LYS A 320 54.37 -25.23 -24.59
N GLY A 321 54.26 -25.88 -23.42
CA GLY A 321 55.43 -26.45 -22.73
C GLY A 321 56.15 -27.53 -23.56
N ALA A 322 55.41 -28.35 -24.31
CA ALA A 322 55.98 -29.37 -25.19
C ALA A 322 56.73 -28.81 -26.41
N HIS A 323 56.52 -27.55 -26.79
CA HIS A 323 57.24 -26.89 -27.89
C HIS A 323 58.52 -26.17 -27.43
N GLU A 324 58.65 -25.86 -26.14
CA GLU A 324 59.82 -25.18 -25.55
C GLU A 324 60.88 -26.17 -25.03
N GLU A 325 60.52 -27.43 -24.77
CA GLU A 325 61.44 -28.52 -24.41
C GLU A 325 61.84 -29.38 -25.63
N SER A 326 62.60 -28.80 -26.56
CA SER A 326 63.39 -29.58 -27.54
C SER A 326 64.88 -29.47 -27.18
N PRO A 327 65.61 -30.57 -26.95
CA PRO A 327 66.97 -30.51 -26.43
C PRO A 327 67.97 -30.04 -27.50
N LEU A 328 68.90 -29.20 -27.04
CA LEU A 328 70.15 -28.82 -27.70
C LEU A 328 70.82 -30.04 -28.36
N LEU A 329 70.95 -30.03 -29.69
CA LEU A 329 71.88 -30.90 -30.43
C LEU A 329 72.66 -30.08 -31.45
N SER A 330 73.96 -30.11 -31.24
CA SER A 330 75.06 -29.49 -32.00
C SER A 330 75.12 -29.88 -33.48
N SER A 331 75.53 -28.95 -34.34
CA SER A 331 76.52 -29.23 -35.39
C SER A 331 77.03 -27.94 -36.05
N SER A 332 78.34 -27.75 -35.97
CA SER A 332 79.15 -26.82 -36.75
C SER A 332 79.06 -27.05 -38.27
N ARG A 333 79.07 -25.98 -39.08
CA ARG A 333 79.98 -25.90 -40.23
C ARG A 333 80.09 -24.47 -40.79
N ALA A 334 81.33 -24.00 -40.85
CA ALA A 334 81.80 -22.81 -41.55
C ALA A 334 81.72 -22.97 -43.08
N GLY A 335 81.74 -21.85 -43.81
CA GLY A 335 82.11 -21.85 -45.23
C GLY A 335 81.50 -20.71 -46.07
N THR A 336 82.29 -19.66 -46.25
CA THR A 336 82.20 -18.57 -47.24
C THR A 336 82.30 -19.10 -48.69
N TYR A 337 81.93 -18.26 -49.69
CA TYR A 337 82.24 -18.19 -51.15
C TYR A 337 80.92 -17.88 -51.92
N ALA A 338 80.63 -16.69 -52.46
CA ALA A 338 81.26 -15.90 -53.52
C ALA A 338 81.30 -16.59 -54.91
N GLU A 339 80.34 -16.27 -55.77
CA GLU A 339 80.40 -16.33 -57.25
C GLU A 339 79.28 -15.39 -57.79
N LEU A 340 79.60 -14.19 -58.28
CA LEU A 340 79.98 -13.77 -59.64
C LEU A 340 78.93 -13.97 -60.76
N ALA A 341 78.26 -12.86 -61.07
CA ALA A 341 77.99 -12.26 -62.39
C ALA A 341 77.32 -13.04 -63.56
N ALA A 342 76.21 -12.46 -64.06
CA ALA A 342 75.90 -12.10 -65.46
C ALA A 342 74.37 -12.15 -65.67
N ASP A 343 73.65 -11.02 -65.68
CA ASP A 343 73.39 -10.07 -66.79
C ASP A 343 72.03 -10.32 -67.48
N ALA A 344 71.12 -9.34 -67.42
CA ALA A 344 70.37 -8.77 -68.56
C ALA A 344 69.35 -7.69 -68.14
N ALA A 345 69.69 -6.44 -68.47
CA ALA A 345 68.88 -5.37 -69.08
C ALA A 345 67.54 -4.88 -68.44
N SER A 346 67.67 -3.69 -67.84
CA SER A 346 66.85 -2.45 -67.73
C SER A 346 65.72 -2.12 -68.76
N PRO A 347 65.05 -0.93 -68.74
CA PRO A 347 64.92 0.13 -67.70
C PRO A 347 63.51 0.75 -67.48
N GLY A 348 63.39 1.52 -66.39
CA GLY A 348 62.73 2.85 -66.35
C GLY A 348 61.40 2.91 -65.59
N SER A 349 61.02 3.95 -64.85
CA SER A 349 61.65 5.19 -64.38
C SER A 349 60.62 5.91 -63.48
N SER A 350 61.08 6.51 -62.37
CA SER A 350 60.66 7.83 -61.82
C SER A 350 59.16 8.24 -61.79
N PHE A 351 58.64 8.61 -60.61
CA PHE A 351 57.94 9.89 -60.27
C PHE A 351 57.30 9.74 -58.87
N ALA A 352 57.75 10.42 -57.81
CA ALA A 352 57.54 11.82 -57.43
C ALA A 352 56.09 12.20 -57.07
N ALA A 353 55.95 12.58 -55.79
CA ALA A 353 54.99 13.47 -55.12
C ALA A 353 53.83 14.10 -55.91
N LEU A 354 52.63 14.14 -55.31
CA LEU A 354 52.02 15.36 -54.75
C LEU A 354 50.68 15.02 -54.08
N GLY A 355 50.17 15.96 -53.28
CA GLY A 355 49.05 15.78 -52.37
C GLY A 355 47.65 15.77 -52.99
N GLY A 356 46.66 15.67 -52.11
CA GLY A 356 45.25 15.66 -52.50
C GLY A 356 44.35 15.30 -51.34
N ARG A 357 43.85 16.33 -50.67
CA ARG A 357 42.75 16.29 -49.70
C ARG A 357 41.44 16.34 -50.50
N LEU A 358 40.41 15.61 -50.04
CA LEU A 358 38.98 15.98 -49.98
C LEU A 358 38.06 14.76 -50.23
N ASP A 359 37.12 14.62 -49.29
CA ASP A 359 35.69 14.32 -49.40
C ASP A 359 35.17 13.28 -50.41
N GLU A 360 34.38 12.31 -49.96
CA GLU A 360 32.90 12.38 -49.96
C GLU A 360 32.26 10.96 -49.90
N LYS A 361 30.99 10.97 -49.48
CA LYS A 361 30.04 9.91 -49.15
C LYS A 361 29.77 8.85 -50.23
N SER A 362 29.31 7.68 -49.76
CA SER A 362 28.09 6.93 -50.19
C SER A 362 28.36 5.41 -50.09
N SER A 363 27.75 4.70 -49.15
CA SER A 363 26.45 4.00 -49.19
C SER A 363 26.37 2.76 -50.09
N SER A 364 25.81 1.68 -49.50
CA SER A 364 25.32 0.43 -50.11
C SER A 364 26.40 -0.57 -50.55
N SER A 365 26.25 -1.89 -50.51
CA SER A 365 25.29 -2.84 -49.91
C SER A 365 25.81 -4.24 -50.30
N ALA A 366 25.62 -5.21 -49.41
CA ALA A 366 25.45 -6.65 -49.68
C ALA A 366 26.48 -7.39 -50.57
N GLY A 367 27.09 -8.43 -49.98
CA GLY A 367 27.83 -9.44 -50.73
C GLY A 367 28.32 -10.58 -49.83
N PHE A 368 27.40 -11.44 -49.41
CA PHE A 368 27.72 -12.69 -48.71
C PHE A 368 28.33 -13.67 -49.73
N ALA A 369 29.65 -13.82 -49.74
CA ALA A 369 30.35 -14.84 -50.51
C ALA A 369 30.95 -15.88 -49.54
N LEU A 370 30.34 -17.08 -49.55
CA LEU A 370 30.86 -18.29 -48.93
C LEU A 370 32.13 -18.73 -49.68
N ALA A 371 33.30 -18.47 -49.07
CA ALA A 371 34.55 -19.10 -49.45
C ALA A 371 35.04 -19.96 -48.27
N SER A 372 35.11 -21.27 -48.51
CA SER A 372 35.71 -22.26 -47.61
C SER A 372 37.16 -21.87 -47.27
N PRO A 373 37.57 -21.80 -45.98
CA PRO A 373 38.96 -21.55 -45.67
C PRO A 373 39.76 -22.85 -45.75
N ARG A 374 40.77 -22.84 -46.64
CA ARG A 374 41.85 -23.81 -46.66
C ARG A 374 42.61 -23.77 -45.33
N VAL A 375 42.98 -24.96 -44.89
CA VAL A 375 43.83 -25.25 -43.73
C VAL A 375 45.18 -24.55 -43.93
N GLY A 376 45.43 -23.46 -43.21
CA GLY A 376 46.72 -22.77 -43.31
C GLY A 376 46.87 -21.43 -42.61
N ASP A 377 45.91 -20.96 -41.79
CA ASP A 377 46.00 -19.61 -41.22
C ASP A 377 45.50 -19.48 -39.76
N TRP A 378 45.81 -20.49 -38.95
CA TRP A 378 45.40 -20.54 -37.53
C TRP A 378 46.39 -19.88 -36.54
N HIS A 379 47.48 -19.27 -37.02
CA HIS A 379 48.49 -18.68 -36.13
C HIS A 379 48.33 -17.16 -35.88
N SER A 380 47.42 -16.45 -36.57
CA SER A 380 47.27 -14.99 -36.42
C SER A 380 46.06 -14.54 -35.56
N ARG A 381 45.08 -15.42 -35.27
CA ARG A 381 43.85 -15.05 -34.54
C ARG A 381 43.84 -15.35 -33.03
N ARG A 382 44.99 -15.36 -32.35
CA ARG A 382 45.03 -15.35 -30.85
C ARG A 382 45.11 -13.94 -30.25
N GLY A 383 44.73 -12.90 -31.01
CA GLY A 383 44.56 -11.54 -30.50
C GLY A 383 43.28 -11.31 -29.68
N CYS A 384 42.29 -12.22 -29.71
CA CYS A 384 41.04 -12.05 -28.94
C CYS A 384 41.16 -12.35 -27.44
N CYS A 385 42.29 -12.93 -26.99
CA CYS A 385 42.52 -13.28 -25.58
C CYS A 385 43.76 -12.58 -24.99
N ALA A 386 44.11 -11.39 -25.50
CA ALA A 386 45.08 -10.50 -24.86
C ALA A 386 44.43 -9.63 -23.75
N GLY A 387 43.26 -10.03 -23.24
CA GLY A 387 42.62 -9.43 -22.07
C GLY A 387 42.92 -10.26 -20.82
N ARG A 388 43.09 -9.60 -19.66
CA ARG A 388 43.23 -10.28 -18.37
C ARG A 388 42.05 -11.25 -18.15
N ALA A 389 42.33 -12.44 -17.61
CA ALA A 389 41.34 -13.51 -17.44
C ALA A 389 40.11 -13.05 -16.61
N SER A 390 38.96 -13.70 -16.82
CA SER A 390 37.77 -13.44 -15.99
C SER A 390 37.99 -13.91 -14.56
N LEU A 391 37.34 -13.26 -13.59
CA LEU A 391 37.45 -13.59 -12.16
C LEU A 391 37.12 -15.05 -11.86
N SER A 392 36.16 -15.61 -12.60
CA SER A 392 35.73 -17.00 -12.47
C SER A 392 36.80 -18.05 -12.79
N VAL A 393 37.84 -17.69 -13.56
CA VAL A 393 38.92 -18.62 -13.96
C VAL A 393 40.29 -18.17 -13.46
N ASP A 394 40.35 -17.05 -12.75
CA ASP A 394 41.56 -16.53 -12.13
C ASP A 394 42.07 -17.46 -11.03
N ASP A 395 43.37 -17.73 -11.03
CA ASP A 395 43.99 -18.65 -10.06
C ASP A 395 44.08 -18.07 -8.65
N SER A 396 43.99 -16.75 -8.51
CA SER A 396 43.93 -16.06 -7.21
C SER A 396 42.61 -16.30 -6.46
N VAL A 397 41.54 -16.72 -7.16
CA VAL A 397 40.23 -16.98 -6.54
C VAL A 397 40.16 -18.43 -6.07
N PRO A 398 39.77 -18.70 -4.80
CA PRO A 398 39.67 -20.06 -4.28
C PRO A 398 38.59 -20.86 -5.02
N TRP A 399 38.81 -22.16 -5.15
CA TRP A 399 37.99 -23.04 -6.01
C TRP A 399 36.49 -22.99 -5.68
N PHE A 400 36.12 -22.89 -4.39
CA PHE A 400 34.72 -22.86 -3.99
C PHE A 400 34.03 -21.55 -4.41
N ALA A 401 34.72 -20.41 -4.33
CA ALA A 401 34.16 -19.09 -4.66
C ALA A 401 33.87 -18.96 -6.16
N ARG A 402 34.66 -19.62 -7.01
CA ARG A 402 34.48 -19.64 -8.48
C ARG A 402 33.07 -20.09 -8.88
N TYR A 403 32.54 -21.09 -8.17
CA TYR A 403 31.22 -21.67 -8.43
C TYR A 403 30.13 -21.12 -7.51
N ALA A 404 30.46 -20.84 -6.24
CA ALA A 404 29.48 -20.37 -5.26
C ALA A 404 28.96 -18.96 -5.58
N ILE A 405 29.81 -18.03 -6.04
CA ILE A 405 29.40 -16.64 -6.31
C ILE A 405 28.34 -16.56 -7.42
N PRO A 406 28.53 -17.16 -8.62
CA PRO A 406 27.47 -17.22 -9.63
C PRO A 406 26.19 -17.89 -9.14
N ALA A 407 26.30 -18.99 -8.39
CA ALA A 407 25.14 -19.70 -7.85
C ALA A 407 24.35 -18.83 -6.87
N VAL A 408 25.02 -18.11 -5.96
CA VAL A 408 24.37 -17.17 -5.02
C VAL A 408 23.73 -16.01 -5.76
N ILE A 409 24.34 -15.47 -6.83
CA ILE A 409 23.71 -14.44 -7.67
C ILE A 409 22.39 -14.96 -8.26
N LEU A 410 22.40 -16.17 -8.83
CA LEU A 410 21.22 -16.77 -9.46
C LEU A 410 20.11 -17.11 -8.44
N VAL A 411 20.48 -17.62 -7.27
CA VAL A 411 19.54 -17.83 -6.16
C VAL A 411 18.94 -16.49 -5.71
N ASN A 412 19.74 -15.42 -5.67
CA ASN A 412 19.23 -14.09 -5.32
C ASN A 412 18.27 -13.52 -6.39
N ILE A 413 18.54 -13.77 -7.68
CA ILE A 413 17.60 -13.46 -8.77
C ILE A 413 16.28 -14.22 -8.56
N ALA A 414 16.35 -15.53 -8.26
CA ALA A 414 15.16 -16.33 -7.99
C ALA A 414 14.38 -15.83 -6.76
N LEU A 415 15.08 -15.37 -5.72
CA LEU A 415 14.45 -14.79 -4.54
C LEU A 415 13.73 -13.47 -4.87
N PHE A 416 14.32 -12.59 -5.70
CA PHE A 416 13.62 -11.39 -6.20
C PHE A 416 12.39 -11.74 -7.05
N VAL A 417 12.48 -12.76 -7.92
CA VAL A 417 11.31 -13.21 -8.71
C VAL A 417 10.22 -13.75 -7.80
N SER A 418 10.57 -14.58 -6.81
CA SER A 418 9.64 -15.12 -5.82
C SER A 418 8.94 -14.01 -5.02
N ALA A 419 9.72 -13.02 -4.58
CA ALA A 419 9.24 -11.86 -3.85
C ALA A 419 8.28 -11.00 -4.69
N ASN A 420 8.68 -10.61 -5.90
CA ASN A 420 7.93 -9.70 -6.77
C ASN A 420 6.67 -10.34 -7.38
N THR A 421 6.59 -11.67 -7.42
CA THR A 421 5.40 -12.41 -7.91
C THR A 421 4.45 -12.85 -6.80
N SER A 422 4.81 -12.61 -5.54
CA SER A 422 3.97 -12.86 -4.37
C SER A 422 3.36 -11.55 -3.86
N VAL A 423 2.35 -11.64 -2.99
CA VAL A 423 1.78 -10.47 -2.31
C VAL A 423 2.83 -9.89 -1.36
N GLY A 424 3.11 -8.61 -1.51
CA GLY A 424 4.04 -7.84 -0.69
C GLY A 424 3.38 -7.38 0.61
N ALA A 425 2.21 -6.77 0.51
CA ALA A 425 1.42 -6.33 1.65
C ALA A 425 -0.09 -6.27 1.31
N SER A 426 -0.95 -6.13 2.30
CA SER A 426 -2.39 -5.87 2.10
C SER A 426 -2.91 -4.86 3.13
N VAL A 427 -4.04 -4.23 2.84
CA VAL A 427 -4.83 -3.47 3.82
C VAL A 427 -5.92 -4.37 4.35
N GLU A 428 -5.93 -4.60 5.66
CA GLU A 428 -6.86 -5.50 6.35
C GLU A 428 -7.60 -4.77 7.48
N VAL A 429 -8.83 -5.18 7.73
CA VAL A 429 -9.65 -4.70 8.85
C VAL A 429 -9.66 -5.75 9.93
N VAL A 430 -9.31 -5.35 11.15
CA VAL A 430 -9.28 -6.21 12.33
C VAL A 430 -10.31 -5.70 13.31
N ILE A 431 -11.30 -6.53 13.58
CA ILE A 431 -12.33 -6.25 14.58
C ILE A 431 -11.92 -6.95 15.86
N THR A 432 -11.66 -6.18 16.91
CA THR A 432 -11.41 -6.68 18.27
C THR A 432 -12.74 -6.71 19.01
N LEU A 433 -13.11 -7.87 19.55
CA LEU A 433 -14.32 -8.10 20.34
C LEU A 433 -13.94 -8.85 21.62
N GLY A 434 -13.89 -8.14 22.75
CA GLY A 434 -13.39 -8.64 24.03
C GLY A 434 -11.92 -9.06 23.93
N THR A 435 -11.66 -10.37 24.01
CA THR A 435 -10.32 -10.96 23.87
C THR A 435 -10.04 -11.53 22.48
N GLY A 436 -11.06 -11.63 21.62
CA GLY A 436 -10.95 -12.16 20.27
C GLY A 436 -10.63 -11.06 19.25
N LYS A 437 -9.80 -11.39 18.26
CA LYS A 437 -9.56 -10.57 17.07
C LYS A 437 -10.04 -11.33 15.84
N VAL A 438 -10.91 -10.72 15.06
CA VAL A 438 -11.39 -11.26 13.78
C VAL A 438 -10.77 -10.42 12.66
N MET A 439 -10.08 -11.08 11.74
CA MET A 439 -9.50 -10.42 10.58
C MET A 439 -10.42 -10.63 9.38
N LEU A 440 -10.89 -9.53 8.80
CA LEU A 440 -11.67 -9.51 7.57
C LEU A 440 -10.75 -9.73 6.36
N PRO A 441 -11.29 -10.12 5.19
CA PRO A 441 -10.46 -10.27 4.00
C PRO A 441 -9.78 -8.94 3.64
N PRO A 442 -8.65 -8.98 2.94
CA PRO A 442 -7.93 -7.78 2.56
C PRO A 442 -8.81 -6.92 1.65
N ILE A 443 -9.00 -5.65 2.02
CA ILE A 443 -9.69 -4.65 1.21
C ILE A 443 -8.90 -4.40 -0.08
N PHE A 444 -7.57 -4.43 0.05
CA PHE A 444 -6.64 -4.17 -1.04
C PHE A 444 -5.36 -5.00 -0.84
N SER A 445 -4.79 -5.52 -1.93
CA SER A 445 -3.55 -6.31 -1.88
C SER A 445 -2.52 -5.78 -2.87
N PHE A 446 -1.29 -5.61 -2.38
CA PHE A 446 -0.18 -5.02 -3.10
C PHE A 446 0.76 -6.12 -3.59
N THR A 447 0.80 -6.34 -4.90
CA THR A 447 1.92 -7.02 -5.58
C THR A 447 2.72 -5.97 -6.34
N LEU A 448 3.99 -6.22 -6.67
CA LEU A 448 4.78 -5.21 -7.41
C LEU A 448 4.09 -4.79 -8.73
N ALA A 449 3.53 -5.75 -9.46
CA ALA A 449 2.88 -5.48 -10.74
C ALA A 449 1.57 -4.70 -10.56
N ASN A 450 0.72 -5.09 -9.60
CA ASN A 450 -0.53 -4.40 -9.33
C ASN A 450 -0.24 -2.99 -8.80
N SER A 451 0.66 -2.83 -7.83
CA SER A 451 1.00 -1.51 -7.28
C SER A 451 1.46 -0.52 -8.36
N VAL A 452 2.30 -0.95 -9.31
CA VAL A 452 2.74 -0.07 -10.41
C VAL A 452 1.58 0.27 -11.35
N HIS A 453 0.70 -0.71 -11.65
CA HIS A 453 -0.45 -0.50 -12.51
C HIS A 453 -1.49 0.42 -11.85
N ASP A 454 -1.86 0.12 -10.61
CA ASP A 454 -2.85 0.83 -9.82
C ASP A 454 -2.40 2.28 -9.56
N MET A 455 -1.13 2.50 -9.22
CA MET A 455 -0.58 3.86 -9.06
C MET A 455 -0.51 4.61 -10.39
N TRP A 456 -0.28 3.92 -11.51
CA TRP A 456 -0.29 4.54 -12.83
C TRP A 456 -1.71 4.98 -13.22
N GLU A 457 -2.71 4.14 -12.97
CA GLU A 457 -4.13 4.48 -13.20
C GLU A 457 -4.62 5.59 -12.27
N ALA A 458 -4.13 5.61 -11.03
CA ALA A 458 -4.42 6.66 -10.06
C ALA A 458 -3.79 8.04 -10.40
N GLY A 459 -2.97 8.13 -11.46
CA GLY A 459 -2.27 9.36 -11.84
C GLY A 459 -0.99 9.66 -11.04
N VAL A 460 -0.59 8.72 -10.17
CA VAL A 460 0.55 8.78 -9.27
C VAL A 460 1.84 8.34 -9.99
N TYR A 461 2.15 8.99 -11.11
CA TYR A 461 3.25 8.58 -11.99
C TYR A 461 4.64 8.59 -11.33
N PRO A 462 5.01 9.57 -10.49
CA PRO A 462 6.33 9.61 -9.86
C PRO A 462 6.59 8.40 -8.96
N LEU A 463 5.64 8.05 -8.08
CA LEU A 463 5.76 6.89 -7.19
C LEU A 463 5.75 5.57 -7.98
N ALA A 464 4.88 5.45 -8.98
CA ALA A 464 4.82 4.28 -9.86
C ALA A 464 6.16 4.04 -10.57
N LEU A 465 6.77 5.08 -11.14
CA LEU A 465 8.08 4.99 -11.81
C LEU A 465 9.19 4.68 -10.81
N LEU A 466 9.17 5.30 -9.63
CA LEU A 466 10.16 5.07 -8.57
C LEU A 466 10.16 3.59 -8.16
N ILE A 467 9.00 3.00 -7.89
CA ILE A 467 8.84 1.59 -7.51
C ILE A 467 9.21 0.67 -8.68
N ALA A 468 8.74 0.95 -9.89
CA ALA A 468 9.04 0.15 -11.07
C ALA A 468 10.55 0.11 -11.37
N VAL A 469 11.25 1.23 -11.21
CA VAL A 469 12.69 1.31 -11.46
C VAL A 469 13.48 0.69 -10.31
N PHE A 470 13.25 1.10 -9.07
CA PHE A 470 14.11 0.71 -7.95
C PHE A 470 13.77 -0.64 -7.31
N SER A 471 12.53 -1.11 -7.43
CA SER A 471 12.09 -2.43 -6.92
C SER A 471 11.81 -3.44 -8.03
N GLY A 472 11.53 -2.97 -9.25
CA GLY A 472 11.42 -3.79 -10.44
C GLY A 472 12.76 -3.95 -11.15
N ALA A 473 13.18 -2.97 -11.94
CA ALA A 473 14.29 -3.12 -12.90
C ALA A 473 15.69 -3.18 -12.25
N TRP A 474 15.96 -2.31 -11.28
CA TRP A 474 17.29 -2.08 -10.71
C TRP A 474 17.89 -3.32 -10.02
N PRO A 475 17.17 -4.09 -9.19
CA PRO A 475 17.73 -5.27 -8.53
C PRO A 475 18.21 -6.34 -9.52
N TYR A 476 17.45 -6.57 -10.61
CA TYR A 476 17.84 -7.51 -11.66
C TYR A 476 19.02 -6.99 -12.48
N LEU A 477 19.00 -5.71 -12.88
CA LEU A 477 20.12 -5.10 -13.61
C LEU A 477 21.42 -5.19 -12.80
N LYS A 478 21.35 -4.86 -11.50
CA LYS A 478 22.48 -4.96 -10.57
C LYS A 478 23.04 -6.40 -10.54
N LEU A 479 22.18 -7.40 -10.36
CA LEU A 479 22.61 -8.81 -10.28
C LEU A 479 23.21 -9.32 -11.60
N LEU A 480 22.63 -8.95 -12.75
CA LEU A 480 23.16 -9.31 -14.07
C LEU A 480 24.51 -8.66 -14.35
N MET A 481 24.68 -7.39 -13.99
CA MET A 481 25.97 -6.69 -14.11
C MET A 481 27.04 -7.27 -13.17
N MET A 482 26.67 -7.68 -11.95
CA MET A 482 27.58 -8.40 -11.05
C MET A 482 27.98 -9.77 -11.60
N LEU A 483 27.04 -10.51 -12.19
CA LEU A 483 27.33 -11.79 -12.85
C LEU A 483 28.26 -11.60 -14.06
N GLY A 484 28.00 -10.58 -14.87
CA GLY A 484 28.84 -10.19 -16.00
C GLY A 484 30.26 -9.82 -15.56
N ALA A 485 30.41 -9.02 -14.49
CA ALA A 485 31.71 -8.66 -13.94
C ALA A 485 32.52 -9.86 -13.42
N TRP A 486 31.85 -10.95 -13.03
CA TRP A 486 32.48 -12.19 -12.59
C TRP A 486 32.90 -13.11 -13.74
N LEU A 487 32.02 -13.29 -14.73
CA LEU A 487 32.19 -14.28 -15.80
C LEU A 487 32.94 -13.74 -17.03
N ILE A 488 32.79 -12.46 -17.35
CA ILE A 488 33.30 -11.87 -18.60
C ILE A 488 34.73 -11.34 -18.38
N PRO A 489 35.71 -11.72 -19.24
CA PRO A 489 37.05 -11.13 -19.20
C PRO A 489 36.98 -9.66 -19.65
N VAL A 490 37.66 -8.78 -18.93
CA VAL A 490 37.63 -7.33 -19.18
C VAL A 490 39.03 -6.83 -19.48
N SER A 491 39.12 -5.87 -20.41
CA SER A 491 40.39 -5.29 -20.85
C SER A 491 41.07 -4.42 -19.78
N SER A 492 40.34 -3.94 -18.76
CA SER A 492 40.86 -3.06 -17.71
C SER A 492 40.31 -3.42 -16.33
N ASP A 493 41.21 -3.72 -15.39
CA ASP A 493 40.86 -3.91 -13.97
C ASP A 493 40.25 -2.64 -13.36
N ALA A 494 40.74 -1.46 -13.75
CA ALA A 494 40.20 -0.19 -13.29
C ALA A 494 38.76 0.03 -13.78
N GLY A 495 38.43 -0.43 -14.98
CA GLY A 495 37.07 -0.37 -15.53
C GLY A 495 36.10 -1.25 -14.73
N ARG A 496 36.49 -2.51 -14.46
CA ARG A 496 35.70 -3.44 -13.64
C ARG A 496 35.49 -2.92 -12.23
N GLU A 497 36.55 -2.41 -11.59
CA GLU A 497 36.44 -1.85 -10.24
C GLU A 497 35.49 -0.66 -10.20
N ARG A 498 35.56 0.24 -11.19
CA ARG A 498 34.68 1.41 -11.27
C ARG A 498 33.21 1.00 -11.38
N VAL A 499 32.91 0.02 -12.23
CA VAL A 499 31.55 -0.52 -12.37
C VAL A 499 31.07 -1.12 -11.05
N LEU A 500 31.85 -2.01 -10.44
CA LEU A 500 31.48 -2.64 -9.18
C LEU A 500 31.28 -1.64 -8.03
N ARG A 501 32.10 -0.58 -7.95
CA ARG A 501 31.94 0.50 -6.95
C ARG A 501 30.65 1.30 -7.17
N ILE A 502 30.26 1.57 -8.42
CA ILE A 502 29.00 2.25 -8.75
C ILE A 502 27.82 1.36 -8.36
N LEU A 503 27.87 0.07 -8.71
CA LEU A 503 26.84 -0.90 -8.31
C LEU A 503 26.68 -1.01 -6.79
N ASP A 504 27.79 -0.91 -6.06
CA ASP A 504 27.79 -0.94 -4.60
C ASP A 504 27.08 0.30 -4.03
N ALA A 505 27.48 1.49 -4.47
CA ALA A 505 26.92 2.76 -4.02
C ALA A 505 25.43 2.92 -4.37
N CYS A 506 25.00 2.44 -5.54
CA CYS A 506 23.61 2.51 -5.98
C CYS A 506 22.74 1.35 -5.46
N GLY A 507 23.33 0.35 -4.80
CA GLY A 507 22.59 -0.83 -4.30
C GLY A 507 21.51 -0.49 -3.28
N LYS A 508 21.76 0.51 -2.43
CA LYS A 508 20.85 0.96 -1.35
C LYS A 508 19.52 1.54 -1.84
N TYR A 509 19.44 2.01 -3.08
CA TYR A 509 18.19 2.56 -3.63
C TYR A 509 17.09 1.51 -3.80
N SER A 510 17.45 0.22 -3.80
CA SER A 510 16.45 -0.86 -3.78
C SER A 510 15.62 -0.86 -2.47
N LEU A 511 16.06 -0.15 -1.41
CA LEU A 511 15.33 -0.05 -0.14
C LEU A 511 14.19 1.00 -0.15
N ILE A 512 14.00 1.73 -1.25
CA ILE A 512 12.93 2.75 -1.36
C ILE A 512 11.57 2.17 -0.99
N ASP A 513 11.19 1.05 -1.61
CA ASP A 513 9.89 0.42 -1.37
C ASP A 513 9.76 -0.10 0.07
N SER A 514 10.88 -0.48 0.71
CA SER A 514 10.87 -0.82 2.14
C SER A 514 10.56 0.36 3.04
N TYR A 515 11.02 1.56 2.69
CA TYR A 515 10.65 2.78 3.42
C TYR A 515 9.22 3.20 3.13
N VAL A 516 8.79 3.14 1.86
CA VAL A 516 7.40 3.44 1.47
C VAL A 516 6.42 2.53 2.20
N LEU A 517 6.69 1.22 2.26
CA LEU A 517 5.83 0.29 3.00
C LEU A 517 5.79 0.60 4.50
N VAL A 518 6.92 0.88 5.14
CA VAL A 518 6.96 1.27 6.57
C VAL A 518 6.12 2.52 6.82
N MET A 519 6.17 3.51 5.92
CA MET A 519 5.32 4.68 6.01
C MET A 519 3.85 4.32 5.82
N MET A 520 3.50 3.52 4.83
CA MET A 520 2.11 3.06 4.63
C MET A 520 1.55 2.32 5.85
N MET A 521 2.36 1.45 6.48
CA MET A 521 1.96 0.73 7.69
C MET A 521 1.58 1.65 8.84
N VAL A 522 2.36 2.72 9.05
CA VAL A 522 2.11 3.67 10.12
C VAL A 522 1.05 4.70 9.73
N ALA A 523 1.04 5.14 8.46
CA ALA A 523 0.14 6.17 7.95
C ALA A 523 -1.31 5.69 7.86
N PHE A 524 -1.54 4.46 7.39
CA PHE A 524 -2.87 3.89 7.25
C PHE A 524 -3.36 3.14 8.48
N ARG A 525 -2.61 3.18 9.60
CA ARG A 525 -3.08 2.64 10.87
C ARG A 525 -4.17 3.56 11.42
N MET A 526 -5.41 3.09 11.37
CA MET A 526 -6.54 3.75 12.01
C MET A 526 -7.14 2.82 13.07
N THR A 527 -7.42 3.37 14.24
CA THR A 527 -8.03 2.64 15.34
C THR A 527 -9.28 3.38 15.77
N MET A 528 -10.42 2.72 15.63
CA MET A 528 -11.72 3.22 16.03
C MET A 528 -12.17 2.38 17.22
N ALA A 529 -11.81 2.81 18.43
CA ALA A 529 -12.22 2.16 19.65
C ALA A 529 -13.56 2.73 20.14
N ALA A 530 -14.49 1.86 20.52
CA ALA A 530 -15.73 2.32 21.12
C ALA A 530 -15.46 2.89 22.53
N PRO A 531 -16.11 4.00 22.90
CA PRO A 531 -16.05 4.52 24.26
C PRO A 531 -16.53 3.49 25.29
N ALA A 532 -16.07 3.61 26.54
CA ALA A 532 -16.57 2.77 27.62
C ALA A 532 -18.10 2.95 27.75
N VAL A 533 -18.85 1.88 27.49
CA VAL A 533 -20.31 1.90 27.60
C VAL A 533 -20.68 1.64 29.07
N PRO A 534 -21.36 2.57 29.78
CA PRO A 534 -21.66 2.40 31.21
C PRO A 534 -22.65 1.27 31.52
N SER A 535 -23.44 0.82 30.53
CA SER A 535 -24.55 -0.13 30.70
C SER A 535 -24.17 -1.60 30.52
N ALA A 536 -22.97 -1.89 30.01
CA ALA A 536 -22.42 -3.23 29.91
C ALA A 536 -21.04 -3.20 30.56
N ASP A 537 -20.69 -4.16 31.43
CA ASP A 537 -19.35 -4.30 32.06
C ASP A 537 -18.26 -4.63 31.01
N VAL A 538 -18.14 -3.80 29.98
CA VAL A 538 -17.30 -3.91 28.80
C VAL A 538 -16.26 -2.81 28.94
N PRO A 539 -15.01 -3.15 29.27
CA PRO A 539 -13.94 -2.17 29.45
C PRO A 539 -13.79 -1.27 28.21
N ALA A 540 -13.35 -0.02 28.42
CA ALA A 540 -12.94 0.87 27.33
C ALA A 540 -11.99 0.13 26.37
N GLY A 541 -12.30 0.14 25.06
CA GLY A 541 -11.48 -0.53 24.05
C GLY A 541 -11.67 -2.05 23.93
N ALA A 542 -12.64 -2.65 24.62
CA ALA A 542 -13.01 -4.04 24.41
C ALA A 542 -13.65 -4.30 23.03
N THR A 543 -14.15 -3.25 22.36
CA THR A 543 -14.57 -3.30 20.96
C THR A 543 -13.83 -2.24 20.16
N ALA A 544 -13.01 -2.65 19.20
CA ALA A 544 -12.23 -1.74 18.37
C ALA A 544 -12.17 -2.24 16.93
N ILE A 545 -12.28 -1.32 15.98
CA ILE A 545 -12.07 -1.58 14.56
C ILE A 545 -10.73 -0.97 14.18
N ASP A 546 -9.83 -1.81 13.71
CA ASP A 546 -8.47 -1.46 13.34
C ASP A 546 -8.27 -1.66 11.84
N ILE A 547 -7.85 -0.61 11.14
CA ILE A 547 -7.38 -0.71 9.77
C ILE A 547 -5.85 -0.79 9.83
N VAL A 548 -5.27 -1.82 9.23
CA VAL A 548 -3.84 -2.13 9.30
C VAL A 548 -3.29 -2.55 7.96
N VAL A 549 -2.01 -2.28 7.73
CA VAL A 549 -1.28 -2.84 6.59
C VAL A 549 -0.45 -4.02 7.07
N VAL A 550 -0.69 -5.20 6.50
CA VAL A 550 -0.02 -6.45 6.88
C VAL A 550 1.04 -6.81 5.84
N PRO A 551 2.33 -6.89 6.19
CA PRO A 551 3.38 -7.34 5.28
C PRO A 551 3.37 -8.88 5.13
N TYR A 552 3.55 -9.33 3.90
CA TYR A 552 3.59 -10.76 3.52
C TYR A 552 4.98 -11.18 3.03
N PHE A 553 5.11 -12.46 2.65
CA PHE A 553 6.38 -13.02 2.16
C PHE A 553 7.00 -12.18 1.04
N GLY A 554 6.20 -11.62 0.12
CA GLY A 554 6.72 -10.82 -0.99
C GLY A 554 7.65 -9.70 -0.51
N PHE A 555 7.26 -9.01 0.57
CA PHE A 555 8.06 -7.97 1.17
C PHE A 555 9.32 -8.50 1.87
N TYR A 556 9.17 -9.51 2.73
CA TYR A 556 10.29 -10.09 3.47
C TYR A 556 11.35 -10.70 2.53
N GLY A 557 10.91 -11.41 1.49
CA GLY A 557 11.77 -11.97 0.46
C GLY A 557 12.54 -10.90 -0.30
N PHE A 558 11.88 -9.79 -0.64
CA PHE A 558 12.51 -8.65 -1.31
C PHE A 558 13.57 -7.98 -0.43
N LEU A 559 13.27 -7.75 0.85
CA LEU A 559 14.19 -7.15 1.82
C LEU A 559 15.43 -8.04 2.02
N ILE A 560 15.25 -9.35 2.20
CA ILE A 560 16.34 -10.32 2.33
C ILE A 560 17.19 -10.34 1.05
N ALA A 561 16.56 -10.41 -0.12
CA ALA A 561 17.27 -10.41 -1.40
C ALA A 561 18.11 -9.14 -1.60
N THR A 562 17.60 -8.00 -1.15
CA THR A 562 18.31 -6.72 -1.18
C THR A 562 19.54 -6.75 -0.28
N ILE A 563 19.42 -7.21 0.97
CA ILE A 563 20.55 -7.34 1.90
C ILE A 563 21.61 -8.31 1.36
N VAL A 564 21.19 -9.48 0.86
CA VAL A 564 22.09 -10.45 0.23
C VAL A 564 22.82 -9.83 -0.96
N SER A 565 22.11 -9.04 -1.78
CA SER A 565 22.72 -8.34 -2.92
C SER A 565 23.78 -7.31 -2.50
N LEU A 566 23.62 -6.64 -1.36
CA LEU A 566 24.59 -5.67 -0.83
C LEU A 566 25.85 -6.39 -0.32
N CYS A 567 25.67 -7.45 0.46
CA CYS A 567 26.78 -8.30 0.90
C CYS A 567 27.58 -8.86 -0.28
N LEU A 568 26.89 -9.32 -1.33
CA LEU A 568 27.50 -9.95 -2.49
C LEU A 568 28.40 -9.00 -3.28
N THR A 569 28.02 -7.73 -3.43
CA THR A 569 28.87 -6.73 -4.10
C THR A 569 30.21 -6.57 -3.39
N HIS A 570 30.22 -6.49 -2.06
CA HIS A 570 31.46 -6.38 -1.28
C HIS A 570 32.36 -7.62 -1.41
N VAL A 571 31.76 -8.82 -1.41
CA VAL A 571 32.51 -10.07 -1.60
C VAL A 571 33.17 -10.09 -2.99
N ILE A 572 32.45 -9.69 -4.04
CA ILE A 572 32.99 -9.62 -5.40
C ILE A 572 34.10 -8.57 -5.50
N LEU A 573 33.91 -7.38 -4.91
CA LEU A 573 34.92 -6.32 -4.86
C LEU A 573 36.19 -6.78 -4.12
N HIS A 574 36.05 -7.56 -3.05
CA HIS A 574 37.18 -8.11 -2.31
C HIS A 574 38.03 -9.05 -3.19
N TYR A 575 37.39 -10.02 -3.84
CA TYR A 575 38.09 -10.94 -4.74
C TYR A 575 38.68 -10.22 -5.96
N HIS A 576 37.98 -9.23 -6.51
CA HIS A 576 38.51 -8.41 -7.60
C HIS A 576 39.79 -7.67 -7.20
N ARG A 577 39.81 -7.02 -6.02
CA ARG A 577 40.99 -6.30 -5.52
C ARG A 577 42.16 -7.26 -5.22
N ALA A 578 41.87 -8.47 -4.70
CA ALA A 578 42.87 -9.50 -4.47
C ALA A 578 43.51 -9.98 -5.79
N ALA A 579 42.70 -10.29 -6.80
CA ALA A 579 43.16 -10.68 -8.14
C ALA A 579 43.99 -9.57 -8.81
N ALA A 580 43.50 -8.33 -8.76
CA ALA A 580 44.21 -7.18 -9.32
C ALA A 580 45.57 -6.94 -8.67
N ALA A 581 45.71 -7.20 -7.35
CA ALA A 581 46.99 -7.09 -6.66
C ALA A 581 48.01 -8.15 -7.14
N VAL A 582 47.56 -9.38 -7.40
CA VAL A 582 48.41 -10.45 -7.97
C VAL A 582 48.84 -10.11 -9.39
N HIS A 583 47.92 -9.62 -10.24
CA HIS A 583 48.27 -9.19 -11.60
C HIS A 583 49.28 -8.04 -11.62
N GLN A 584 49.15 -7.07 -10.72
CA GLN A 584 50.12 -5.98 -10.59
C GLN A 584 51.51 -6.44 -10.13
N ALA A 585 51.60 -7.50 -9.33
CA ALA A 585 52.86 -8.09 -8.91
C ALA A 585 53.51 -8.96 -10.01
N ALA A 586 52.71 -9.51 -10.93
CA ALA A 586 53.17 -10.37 -12.01
C ALA A 586 53.60 -9.61 -13.28
N ASP A 587 53.17 -8.35 -13.47
CA ASP A 587 53.62 -7.51 -14.59
C ASP A 587 55.13 -7.17 -14.38
N PRO A 588 56.04 -7.61 -15.29
CA PRO A 588 57.47 -7.34 -15.15
C PRO A 588 57.74 -5.86 -15.43
N ASN A 589 57.74 -5.05 -14.38
CA ASN A 589 58.17 -3.66 -14.48
C ASN A 589 59.71 -3.61 -14.50
N PRO A 590 60.36 -3.10 -15.57
CA PRO A 590 61.82 -3.03 -15.66
C PRO A 590 62.49 -2.15 -14.58
N ASP A 591 61.71 -1.33 -13.86
CA ASP A 591 62.21 -0.42 -12.82
C ASP A 591 62.03 -0.95 -11.37
N ALA A 592 61.49 -2.16 -11.18
CA ALA A 592 61.21 -2.70 -9.84
C ALA A 592 62.36 -3.56 -9.28
N VAL A 593 63.55 -2.98 -9.15
CA VAL A 593 64.57 -3.49 -8.21
C VAL A 593 64.60 -2.58 -7.00
N THR A 594 63.89 -2.93 -5.94
CA THR A 594 64.31 -2.63 -4.56
C THR A 594 63.50 -3.49 -3.60
N GLY A 595 64.20 -4.17 -2.69
CA GLY A 595 63.59 -4.84 -1.53
C GLY A 595 62.91 -3.83 -0.60
N PRO A 596 62.16 -4.31 0.41
CA PRO A 596 61.38 -3.45 1.30
C PRO A 596 62.30 -2.52 2.10
N VAL A 597 62.33 -1.24 1.74
CA VAL A 597 62.87 -0.19 2.60
C VAL A 597 61.79 0.14 3.63
N ILE A 598 61.99 -0.32 4.87
CA ILE A 598 61.12 0.01 6.00
C ILE A 598 61.41 1.47 6.41
N LEU A 599 60.72 2.42 5.77
CA LEU A 599 60.63 3.77 6.31
C LEU A 599 59.67 3.77 7.52
N PRO A 600 59.94 4.54 8.58
CA PRO A 600 59.02 4.65 9.70
C PRO A 600 57.66 5.14 9.20
N SER A 601 56.59 4.40 9.53
CA SER A 601 55.21 4.72 9.15
C SER A 601 54.80 6.03 9.81
N ALA A 602 55.04 7.16 9.13
CA ALA A 602 54.68 8.47 9.61
C ALA A 602 53.15 8.54 9.79
N ARG A 603 52.71 8.82 11.02
CA ARG A 603 51.30 9.05 11.31
C ARG A 603 50.94 10.46 10.85
N VAL A 604 50.12 10.56 9.82
CA VAL A 604 49.71 11.84 9.25
C VAL A 604 48.20 11.84 9.09
N ALA A 605 47.55 12.82 9.71
CA ALA A 605 46.12 13.05 9.58
C ALA A 605 45.78 13.53 8.17
N LEU A 606 44.62 13.15 7.65
CA LEU A 606 44.21 13.58 6.31
C LEU A 606 44.08 15.11 6.24
N ALA A 607 43.54 15.72 7.30
CA ALA A 607 43.44 17.17 7.44
C ALA A 607 44.80 17.90 7.35
N SER A 608 45.89 17.32 7.88
CA SER A 608 47.22 17.95 7.77
C SER A 608 47.80 17.81 6.37
N SER A 609 47.52 16.70 5.67
CA SER A 609 47.89 16.53 4.26
C SER A 609 47.11 17.47 3.32
N ALA A 610 45.85 17.76 3.63
CA ALA A 610 45.02 18.72 2.91
C ALA A 610 45.48 20.18 3.14
N ARG A 611 46.04 20.49 4.32
CA ARG A 611 46.63 21.80 4.64
C ARG A 611 47.78 22.17 3.70
N ALA A 612 48.51 21.18 3.20
CA ALA A 612 49.58 21.37 2.22
C ALA A 612 49.06 21.84 0.85
N THR A 613 47.76 21.63 0.55
CA THR A 613 47.11 22.09 -0.69
C THR A 613 46.28 23.35 -0.50
N SER A 614 45.64 23.54 0.66
CA SER A 614 44.88 24.76 1.00
C SER A 614 44.77 24.90 2.52
N ALA A 615 45.04 26.10 3.04
CA ALA A 615 45.03 26.36 4.48
C ALA A 615 43.62 26.30 5.12
N TRP A 616 42.56 26.58 4.36
CA TRP A 616 41.19 26.70 4.87
C TRP A 616 40.40 25.38 4.79
N LEU A 617 40.73 24.53 3.81
CA LEU A 617 40.06 23.25 3.56
C LEU A 617 39.95 22.32 4.79
N PRO A 618 40.99 22.17 5.64
CA PRO A 618 40.93 21.33 6.85
C PRO A 618 39.84 21.75 7.84
N GLY A 619 39.77 23.06 8.12
CA GLY A 619 38.82 23.64 9.07
C GLY A 619 37.39 23.60 8.53
N SER A 620 37.21 23.93 7.25
CA SER A 620 35.90 23.91 6.60
C SER A 620 35.27 22.52 6.56
N VAL A 621 36.04 21.47 6.19
CA VAL A 621 35.52 20.09 6.17
C VAL A 621 35.21 19.59 7.58
N ALA A 622 36.05 19.91 8.58
CA ALA A 622 35.78 19.54 9.96
C ALA A 622 34.51 20.21 10.50
N LEU A 623 34.32 21.51 10.21
CA LEU A 623 33.11 22.24 10.56
C LEU A 623 31.88 21.63 9.89
N LEU A 624 31.93 21.38 8.57
CA LEU A 624 30.82 20.77 7.83
C LEU A 624 30.48 19.36 8.34
N LEU A 625 31.48 18.57 8.76
CA LEU A 625 31.24 17.23 9.32
C LEU A 625 30.53 17.29 10.68
N VAL A 626 30.93 18.22 11.56
CA VAL A 626 30.25 18.45 12.85
C VAL A 626 28.84 18.98 12.63
N THR A 627 28.67 19.95 11.74
CA THR A 627 27.35 20.49 11.38
C THR A 627 26.45 19.40 10.80
N SER A 628 26.97 18.57 9.88
CA SER A 628 26.23 17.44 9.30
C SER A 628 25.77 16.45 10.37
N PHE A 629 26.67 16.06 11.28
CA PHE A 629 26.33 15.16 12.37
C PHE A 629 25.24 15.74 13.28
N GLY A 630 25.35 17.02 13.63
CA GLY A 630 24.34 17.73 14.42
C GLY A 630 22.99 17.80 13.72
N LEU A 631 22.96 18.09 12.41
CA LEU A 631 21.72 18.14 11.62
C LEU A 631 21.08 16.77 11.43
N VAL A 632 21.87 15.69 11.23
CA VAL A 632 21.33 14.32 11.17
C VAL A 632 20.71 13.95 12.51
N ALA A 633 21.39 14.23 13.64
CA ALA A 633 20.85 13.96 14.97
C ALA A 633 19.59 14.77 15.27
N ALA A 634 19.58 16.06 14.92
CA ALA A 634 18.41 16.93 15.08
C ALA A 634 17.25 16.46 14.20
N GLY A 635 17.50 16.22 12.90
CA GLY A 635 16.49 15.76 11.95
C GLY A 635 15.91 14.38 12.29
N ALA A 636 16.67 13.51 12.96
CA ALA A 636 16.16 12.23 13.43
C ALA A 636 15.11 12.35 14.55
N VAL A 637 15.18 13.41 15.36
CA VAL A 637 14.30 13.65 16.52
C VAL A 637 13.14 14.58 16.15
N VAL A 638 13.42 15.65 15.40
CA VAL A 638 12.44 16.67 14.99
C VAL A 638 11.40 16.06 14.05
N LYS A 639 10.13 16.41 14.27
CA LYS A 639 9.00 15.94 13.46
C LYS A 639 9.22 16.30 11.99
N SER A 640 9.09 15.30 11.13
CA SER A 640 9.44 15.36 9.71
C SER A 640 8.21 15.52 8.82
N PHE A 641 7.10 14.90 9.18
CA PHE A 641 5.84 15.03 8.47
C PHE A 641 4.65 14.82 9.40
N GLU A 642 3.51 15.35 9.01
CA GLU A 642 2.22 15.20 9.68
C GLU A 642 1.18 14.64 8.71
N LEU A 643 0.34 13.75 9.23
CA LEU A 643 -0.78 13.15 8.51
C LEU A 643 -2.07 13.65 9.16
N GLU A 644 -2.89 14.32 8.36
CA GLU A 644 -4.18 14.88 8.76
C GLU A 644 -5.29 14.11 8.04
N PHE A 645 -6.24 13.58 8.81
CA PHE A 645 -7.44 12.94 8.28
C PHE A 645 -8.55 13.98 8.16
N HIS A 646 -9.20 14.02 7.00
CA HIS A 646 -10.29 14.93 6.66
C HIS A 646 -11.57 14.18 6.29
N GLY A 647 -12.66 14.93 6.14
CA GLY A 647 -13.95 14.38 5.70
C GLY A 647 -14.70 13.66 6.82
N LEU A 648 -15.57 12.72 6.46
CA LEU A 648 -16.35 11.93 7.45
C LEU A 648 -15.43 11.19 8.44
N THR A 649 -14.25 10.77 8.00
CA THR A 649 -13.25 10.13 8.86
C THR A 649 -12.76 11.06 9.98
N GLU A 650 -12.59 12.35 9.71
CA GLU A 650 -12.23 13.37 10.72
C GLU A 650 -13.34 13.49 11.78
N LEU A 651 -14.59 13.57 11.33
CA LEU A 651 -15.75 13.67 12.21
C LEU A 651 -15.88 12.44 13.13
N VAL A 652 -15.68 11.24 12.57
CA VAL A 652 -15.72 9.98 13.34
C VAL A 652 -14.57 9.91 14.35
N LEU A 653 -13.34 10.22 13.94
CA LEU A 653 -12.18 10.21 14.84
C LEU A 653 -12.33 11.24 15.97
N ALA A 654 -12.74 12.47 15.63
CA ALA A 654 -13.00 13.52 16.61
C ALA A 654 -14.10 13.11 17.60
N PHE A 655 -15.15 12.44 17.11
CA PHE A 655 -16.22 11.94 17.96
C PHE A 655 -15.75 10.85 18.93
N LEU A 656 -14.90 9.93 18.48
CA LEU A 656 -14.33 8.88 19.32
C LEU A 656 -13.26 9.39 20.30
N GLY A 657 -12.93 10.68 20.26
CA GLY A 657 -11.83 11.26 21.05
C GLY A 657 -10.45 10.79 20.58
N GLU A 658 -10.36 10.26 19.37
CA GLU A 658 -9.13 9.83 18.73
C GLU A 658 -8.43 11.00 18.02
N LYS A 659 -7.14 10.85 17.74
CA LYS A 659 -6.35 11.91 17.11
C LYS A 659 -6.68 12.00 15.61
N THR A 660 -7.08 13.19 15.16
CA THR A 660 -7.32 13.50 13.74
C THR A 660 -6.04 13.85 12.97
N ALA A 661 -4.95 14.18 13.69
CA ALA A 661 -3.64 14.46 13.10
C ALA A 661 -2.50 13.76 13.87
N THR A 662 -1.54 13.21 13.14
CA THR A 662 -0.37 12.52 13.73
C THR A 662 0.93 12.89 13.04
N SER A 663 1.91 13.40 13.81
CA SER A 663 3.23 13.79 13.28
C SER A 663 4.35 12.83 13.68
N TYR A 664 5.21 12.51 12.70
CA TYR A 664 6.29 11.53 12.83
C TYR A 664 7.67 12.12 12.48
N SER A 665 8.69 11.77 13.25
CA SER A 665 10.11 11.90 12.92
C SER A 665 10.69 10.54 12.52
N LEU A 666 11.95 10.48 12.06
CA LEU A 666 12.62 9.21 11.75
C LEU A 666 12.56 8.24 12.93
N ILE A 667 12.85 8.71 14.15
CA ILE A 667 12.82 7.87 15.36
C ILE A 667 11.39 7.49 15.72
N SER A 668 10.45 8.44 15.76
CA SER A 668 9.09 8.11 16.18
C SER A 668 8.38 7.20 15.16
N LEU A 669 8.70 7.31 13.87
CA LEU A 669 8.20 6.41 12.82
C LEU A 669 8.67 4.97 13.08
N GLY A 670 9.97 4.77 13.31
CA GLY A 670 10.51 3.44 13.60
C GLY A 670 10.02 2.85 14.93
N LEU A 671 9.70 3.69 15.92
CA LEU A 671 9.11 3.25 17.20
C LEU A 671 7.61 2.96 17.10
N ALA A 672 6.88 3.60 16.19
CA ALA A 672 5.45 3.36 15.96
C ALA A 672 5.17 2.09 15.14
N LEU A 673 6.17 1.55 14.44
CA LEU A 673 6.01 0.40 13.55
C LEU A 673 5.43 -0.86 14.25
N PRO A 674 5.90 -1.28 15.45
CA PRO A 674 5.31 -2.43 16.13
C PRO A 674 3.85 -2.22 16.53
N SER A 675 3.50 -1.02 17.01
CA SER A 675 2.11 -0.67 17.38
C SER A 675 1.18 -0.53 16.17
N ALA A 676 1.73 -0.34 14.97
CA ALA A 676 0.97 -0.28 13.73
C ALA A 676 0.59 -1.66 13.18
N SER A 677 1.10 -2.75 13.77
CA SER A 677 0.84 -4.13 13.36
C SER A 677 -0.04 -4.89 14.36
N THR A 678 -0.76 -5.88 13.86
CA THR A 678 -1.61 -6.78 14.65
C THR A 678 -0.83 -7.67 15.62
N ALA A 679 0.43 -7.97 15.28
CA ALA A 679 1.35 -8.78 16.05
C ALA A 679 2.69 -8.03 16.30
N PRO A 680 2.72 -7.10 17.28
CA PRO A 680 3.87 -6.21 17.53
C PRO A 680 5.19 -6.94 17.80
N ASP A 681 5.12 -8.10 18.46
CA ASP A 681 6.28 -8.91 18.85
C ASP A 681 6.64 -10.01 17.86
N SER A 682 5.97 -10.05 16.70
CA SER A 682 6.33 -11.01 15.66
C SER A 682 7.76 -10.75 15.14
N ILE A 683 8.47 -11.85 14.87
CA ILE A 683 9.84 -11.80 14.33
C ILE A 683 9.88 -10.98 13.04
N GLY A 684 8.85 -11.11 12.21
CA GLY A 684 8.69 -10.34 10.98
C GLY A 684 8.74 -8.84 11.24
N ILE A 685 7.84 -8.31 12.05
CA ILE A 685 7.74 -6.86 12.33
C ILE A 685 9.01 -6.33 13.03
N ARG A 686 9.56 -7.08 13.98
CA ARG A 686 10.83 -6.71 14.64
C ARG A 686 12.01 -6.69 13.67
N THR A 687 12.01 -7.55 12.64
CA THR A 687 13.03 -7.54 11.58
C THR A 687 12.92 -6.28 10.71
N ILE A 688 11.71 -5.85 10.37
CA ILE A 688 11.49 -4.58 9.64
C ILE A 688 11.97 -3.40 10.48
N GLN A 689 11.62 -3.37 11.77
CA GLN A 689 12.06 -2.33 12.70
C GLN A 689 13.58 -2.26 12.81
N LEU A 690 14.24 -3.41 12.98
CA LEU A 690 15.69 -3.49 13.08
C LEU A 690 16.38 -3.02 11.79
N THR A 691 15.92 -3.51 10.63
CA THR A 691 16.50 -3.14 9.34
C THR A 691 16.29 -1.66 9.04
N PHE A 692 15.11 -1.11 9.34
CA PHE A 692 14.81 0.32 9.25
C PHE A 692 15.82 1.17 10.03
N PHE A 693 15.99 0.92 11.34
CA PHE A 693 16.92 1.68 12.17
C PHE A 693 18.38 1.46 11.78
N MET A 694 18.72 0.23 11.38
CA MET A 694 20.09 -0.12 10.98
C MET A 694 20.53 0.71 9.77
N PHE A 695 19.71 0.73 8.72
CA PHE A 695 20.04 1.38 7.45
C PHE A 695 19.80 2.91 7.46
N ALA A 696 18.71 3.38 8.09
CA ALA A 696 18.35 4.81 8.10
C ALA A 696 19.06 5.63 9.19
N MET A 697 19.56 5.01 10.27
CA MET A 697 20.11 5.75 11.42
C MET A 697 21.48 5.24 11.89
N ILE A 698 21.58 3.96 12.28
CA ILE A 698 22.78 3.41 12.92
C ILE A 698 23.98 3.47 11.98
N ILE A 699 23.85 2.93 10.76
CA ILE A 699 24.95 2.94 9.78
C ILE A 699 25.35 4.37 9.37
N PRO A 700 24.44 5.29 9.02
CA PRO A 700 24.79 6.68 8.74
C PRO A 700 25.56 7.37 9.87
N VAL A 701 25.18 7.12 11.13
CA VAL A 701 25.88 7.65 12.32
C VAL A 701 27.28 7.05 12.45
N ILE A 702 27.42 5.73 12.34
CA ILE A 702 28.73 5.07 12.38
C ILE A 702 29.62 5.55 11.22
N HIS A 703 29.05 5.74 10.03
CA HIS A 703 29.79 6.26 8.88
C HIS A 703 30.31 7.68 9.14
N HIS A 704 29.49 8.58 9.70
CA HIS A 704 29.95 9.91 10.11
C HIS A 704 31.12 9.86 11.09
N LEU A 705 31.06 8.97 12.09
CA LEU A 705 32.15 8.79 13.05
C LEU A 705 33.43 8.30 12.37
N VAL A 706 33.31 7.33 11.46
CA VAL A 706 34.44 6.81 10.68
C VAL A 706 35.06 7.89 9.78
N LEU A 707 34.25 8.72 9.13
CA LEU A 707 34.73 9.87 8.35
C LEU A 707 35.45 10.90 9.23
N GLY A 708 34.94 11.14 10.44
CA GLY A 708 35.59 11.99 11.43
C GLY A 708 36.97 11.45 11.85
N ILE A 709 37.07 10.15 12.10
CA ILE A 709 38.34 9.47 12.40
C ILE A 709 39.30 9.59 11.21
N LEU A 710 38.85 9.33 9.98
CA LEU A 710 39.68 9.46 8.78
C LEU A 710 40.21 10.89 8.58
N TRP A 711 39.40 11.90 8.88
CA TRP A 711 39.79 13.30 8.68
C TRP A 711 40.74 13.81 9.76
N LEU A 712 40.42 13.56 11.04
CA LEU A 712 41.07 14.19 12.19
C LEU A 712 42.19 13.36 12.82
N ALA A 713 42.10 12.01 12.80
CA ALA A 713 43.06 11.17 13.51
C ALA A 713 44.37 11.02 12.71
N PRO A 714 45.55 11.09 13.37
CA PRO A 714 46.83 10.79 12.74
C PRO A 714 46.99 9.27 12.58
N LEU A 715 46.70 8.76 11.37
CA LEU A 715 46.70 7.33 11.05
C LEU A 715 47.98 6.89 10.34
N THR A 716 48.40 5.65 10.60
CA THR A 716 49.39 4.94 9.77
C THR A 716 48.76 4.53 8.41
N GLU A 717 49.57 4.16 7.42
CA GLU A 717 49.08 3.75 6.09
C GLU A 717 48.13 2.54 6.16
N ASP A 718 48.50 1.49 6.89
CA ASP A 718 47.66 0.30 7.06
C ASP A 718 46.35 0.62 7.78
N GLN A 719 46.39 1.47 8.81
CA GLN A 719 45.17 1.89 9.52
C GLN A 719 44.27 2.74 8.63
N GLN A 720 44.85 3.67 7.87
CA GLN A 720 44.10 4.51 6.94
C GLN A 720 43.43 3.65 5.85
N GLU A 721 44.13 2.66 5.29
CA GLU A 721 43.56 1.77 4.29
C GLU A 721 42.44 0.90 4.86
N ARG A 722 42.60 0.33 6.07
CA ARG A 722 41.54 -0.47 6.72
C ARG A 722 40.30 0.35 7.05
N ILE A 723 40.49 1.53 7.65
CA ILE A 723 39.37 2.41 8.02
C ILE A 723 38.69 2.98 6.77
N PHE A 724 39.45 3.27 5.71
CA PHE A 724 38.87 3.69 4.43
C PHE A 724 38.02 2.61 3.77
N ARG A 725 38.47 1.35 3.78
CA ARG A 725 37.64 0.21 3.31
C ARG A 725 36.36 0.05 4.15
N LEU A 726 36.44 0.25 5.47
CA LEU A 726 35.27 0.26 6.33
C LEU A 726 34.31 1.41 5.97
N ALA A 727 34.84 2.61 5.67
CA ALA A 727 34.04 3.75 5.22
C ALA A 727 33.34 3.47 3.88
N GLU A 728 34.01 2.82 2.91
CA GLU A 728 33.37 2.40 1.65
C GLU A 728 32.18 1.47 1.89
N VAL A 729 32.33 0.46 2.77
CA VAL A 729 31.25 -0.47 3.14
C VAL A 729 30.10 0.26 3.83
N LEU A 730 30.39 1.09 4.83
CA LEU A 730 29.37 1.85 5.55
C LEU A 730 28.64 2.85 4.64
N ASN A 731 29.32 3.45 3.66
CA ASN A 731 28.69 4.34 2.70
C ASN A 731 27.71 3.62 1.76
N ALA A 732 28.03 2.39 1.36
CA ALA A 732 27.16 1.57 0.51
C ALA A 732 25.87 1.14 1.25
N TRP A 733 25.92 1.01 2.58
CA TRP A 733 24.78 0.63 3.41
C TRP A 733 24.04 1.86 3.98
N SER A 734 24.71 3.00 4.13
CA SER A 734 24.09 4.22 4.63
C SER A 734 23.02 4.74 3.66
N SER A 735 21.74 4.55 4.01
CA SER A 735 20.59 4.88 3.16
C SER A 735 19.70 6.00 3.72
N LEU A 736 20.25 6.90 4.52
CA LEU A 736 19.53 8.09 5.01
C LEU A 736 19.00 8.95 3.84
N ASP A 737 19.77 9.07 2.76
CA ASP A 737 19.36 9.75 1.53
C ASP A 737 18.19 9.03 0.84
N VAL A 738 18.21 7.71 0.81
CA VAL A 738 17.11 6.88 0.29
C VAL A 738 15.84 7.07 1.12
N PHE A 739 15.97 7.14 2.45
CA PHE A 739 14.85 7.44 3.36
C PHE A 739 14.23 8.80 3.06
N VAL A 740 15.03 9.87 2.94
CA VAL A 740 14.53 11.22 2.63
C VAL A 740 13.81 11.27 1.28
N ILE A 741 14.37 10.63 0.24
CA ILE A 741 13.72 10.53 -1.07
C ILE A 741 12.38 9.79 -0.95
N SER A 742 12.34 8.70 -0.19
CA SER A 742 11.12 7.91 0.00
C SER A 742 10.04 8.72 0.71
N VAL A 743 10.39 9.46 1.78
CA VAL A 743 9.45 10.32 2.53
C VAL A 743 8.84 11.38 1.62
N ILE A 744 9.67 12.09 0.85
CA ILE A 744 9.17 13.12 -0.08
C ILE A 744 8.26 12.48 -1.14
N ALA A 745 8.67 11.36 -1.73
CA ALA A 745 7.88 10.68 -2.76
C ALA A 745 6.55 10.14 -2.23
N ALA A 746 6.53 9.55 -1.03
CA ALA A 746 5.30 8.99 -0.45
C ALA A 746 4.30 10.07 -0.04
N LEU A 747 4.77 11.18 0.55
CA LEU A 747 3.89 12.22 1.08
C LEU A 747 3.31 13.13 -0.01
N LEU A 748 4.06 13.37 -1.10
CA LEU A 748 3.54 14.14 -2.24
C LEU A 748 2.35 13.46 -2.94
N GLU A 749 2.21 12.15 -2.74
CA GLU A 749 1.29 11.30 -3.51
C GLU A 749 0.21 10.62 -2.64
N ILE A 750 0.29 10.74 -1.31
CA ILE A 750 -0.58 10.01 -0.38
C ILE A 750 -2.06 10.35 -0.57
N HIS A 751 -2.37 11.61 -0.92
CA HIS A 751 -3.73 12.09 -1.14
C HIS A 751 -4.39 11.38 -2.33
N GLN A 752 -3.72 11.35 -3.48
CA GLN A 752 -4.23 10.69 -4.69
C GLN A 752 -4.37 9.19 -4.48
N PHE A 753 -3.40 8.60 -3.79
CA PHE A 753 -3.41 7.17 -3.50
C PHE A 753 -4.52 6.78 -2.50
N ALA A 754 -4.76 7.58 -1.45
CA ALA A 754 -5.87 7.37 -0.53
C ALA A 754 -7.23 7.47 -1.24
N ALA A 755 -7.41 8.47 -2.11
CA ALA A 755 -8.61 8.62 -2.92
C ALA A 755 -8.84 7.40 -3.84
N PHE A 756 -7.77 6.84 -4.43
CA PHE A 756 -7.86 5.63 -5.24
C PHE A 756 -8.23 4.38 -4.44
N ILE A 757 -7.67 4.19 -3.23
CA ILE A 757 -8.02 3.07 -2.35
C ILE A 757 -9.51 3.08 -1.99
N VAL A 758 -10.05 4.27 -1.72
CA VAL A 758 -11.48 4.45 -1.45
C VAL A 758 -12.30 4.18 -2.70
N GLY A 759 -11.85 4.68 -3.85
CA GLY A 759 -12.48 4.49 -5.15
C GLY A 759 -13.96 4.86 -5.12
N ASP A 760 -14.80 4.02 -5.72
CA ASP A 760 -16.24 4.27 -5.84
C ASP A 760 -17.04 3.96 -4.56
N LYS A 761 -16.40 3.41 -3.53
CA LYS A 761 -17.10 2.91 -2.33
C LYS A 761 -17.82 4.02 -1.56
N CYS A 762 -17.37 5.26 -1.70
CA CYS A 762 -17.99 6.42 -1.07
C CYS A 762 -18.83 7.29 -2.02
N ASN A 763 -19.06 6.87 -3.28
CA ASN A 763 -19.82 7.67 -4.25
C ASN A 763 -21.29 7.89 -3.84
N ALA A 764 -21.87 6.95 -3.10
CA ALA A 764 -23.23 7.11 -2.55
C ALA A 764 -23.26 8.07 -1.34
N ILE A 765 -22.14 8.16 -0.60
CA ILE A 765 -22.04 8.91 0.65
C ILE A 765 -21.67 10.38 0.39
N ASN A 766 -20.75 10.64 -0.53
CA ASN A 766 -20.25 11.99 -0.80
C ASN A 766 -21.35 13.03 -1.16
N PRO A 767 -22.36 12.72 -2.00
CA PRO A 767 -23.46 13.64 -2.28
C PRO A 767 -24.30 13.93 -1.04
N LEU A 768 -24.52 12.92 -0.20
CA LEU A 768 -25.20 13.08 1.08
C LEU A 768 -24.37 14.02 1.96
N LEU A 769 -23.07 13.77 2.14
CA LEU A 769 -22.20 14.66 2.93
C LEU A 769 -22.23 16.10 2.40
N ALA A 770 -22.24 16.30 1.08
CA ALA A 770 -22.29 17.63 0.46
C ALA A 770 -23.61 18.36 0.72
N GLN A 771 -24.72 17.65 0.61
CA GLN A 771 -26.04 18.22 0.83
C GLN A 771 -26.32 18.48 2.31
N TYR A 772 -25.69 17.69 3.19
CA TYR A 772 -26.19 17.51 4.55
C TYR A 772 -25.17 17.79 5.66
N PHE A 773 -23.90 17.47 5.45
CA PHE A 773 -22.86 17.59 6.47
C PHE A 773 -21.78 18.63 6.12
N SER A 774 -22.04 19.51 5.13
CA SER A 774 -21.07 20.48 4.64
C SER A 774 -20.59 21.49 5.70
N SER A 775 -21.48 21.94 6.60
CA SER A 775 -21.09 22.89 7.67
C SER A 775 -20.22 22.25 8.77
N PRO A 776 -20.56 21.07 9.33
CA PRO A 776 -19.68 20.35 10.27
C PRO A 776 -18.33 19.93 9.66
N LEU A 777 -18.30 19.68 8.34
CA LEU A 777 -17.10 19.21 7.63
C LEU A 777 -16.24 20.34 7.04
N HIS A 778 -16.48 21.61 7.39
CA HIS A 778 -15.76 22.76 6.81
C HIS A 778 -15.73 22.77 5.27
N ASN A 779 -16.82 22.27 4.63
CA ASN A 779 -16.97 22.03 3.19
C ASN A 779 -16.09 20.91 2.59
N ASP A 780 -15.44 20.07 3.40
CA ASP A 780 -14.76 18.86 2.92
C ASP A 780 -15.75 17.70 2.86
N ASN A 781 -16.55 17.66 1.79
CA ASN A 781 -17.68 16.75 1.64
C ASN A 781 -17.27 15.32 1.21
N THR A 782 -16.04 14.93 1.54
CA THR A 782 -15.47 13.64 1.20
C THR A 782 -15.66 12.64 2.35
N CYS A 783 -15.89 11.39 2.01
CA CYS A 783 -16.01 10.28 2.97
C CYS A 783 -14.69 10.01 3.71
N MET A 784 -13.57 10.06 2.99
CA MET A 784 -12.25 9.91 3.55
C MET A 784 -11.28 10.69 2.67
N ASP A 785 -10.53 11.60 3.28
CA ASP A 785 -9.37 12.25 2.68
C ASP A 785 -8.20 12.22 3.68
N VAL A 786 -6.99 12.06 3.17
CA VAL A 786 -5.75 12.03 3.96
C VAL A 786 -4.76 12.98 3.31
N ARG A 787 -4.36 14.01 4.06
CA ARG A 787 -3.36 14.98 3.61
C ARG A 787 -2.09 14.83 4.40
N ALA A 788 -0.97 14.85 3.69
CA ALA A 788 0.35 14.90 4.29
C ALA A 788 0.94 16.30 4.16
N THR A 789 1.48 16.81 5.27
CA THR A 789 2.25 18.06 5.28
C THR A 789 3.71 17.75 5.60
N LEU A 790 4.62 18.37 4.84
CA LEU A 790 6.05 18.27 5.07
C LEU A 790 6.47 19.28 6.14
N ASP A 791 7.09 18.76 7.18
CA ASP A 791 7.41 19.53 8.38
C ASP A 791 8.90 19.90 8.42
N HIS A 792 9.28 20.74 9.39
CA HIS A 792 10.65 21.31 9.45
C HIS A 792 11.75 20.23 9.52
N GLY A 793 11.48 19.09 10.18
CA GLY A 793 12.42 17.98 10.29
C GLY A 793 12.82 17.37 8.94
N CYS A 794 11.91 17.35 7.96
CA CYS A 794 12.22 16.82 6.63
C CYS A 794 13.24 17.70 5.91
N TRP A 795 13.08 19.02 5.98
CA TRP A 795 14.04 19.96 5.38
C TRP A 795 15.40 19.93 6.08
N ILE A 796 15.42 19.75 7.41
CA ILE A 796 16.66 19.55 8.17
C ILE A 796 17.38 18.28 7.69
N LEU A 797 16.67 17.16 7.56
CA LEU A 797 17.24 15.90 7.07
C LEU A 797 17.72 16.01 5.62
N PHE A 798 16.99 16.72 4.75
CA PHE A 798 17.39 16.94 3.37
C PHE A 798 18.71 17.73 3.28
N VAL A 799 18.81 18.86 3.99
CA VAL A 799 20.05 19.64 4.05
C VAL A 799 21.19 18.84 4.68
N ALA A 800 20.90 18.08 5.74
CA ALA A 800 21.86 17.18 6.37
C ALA A 800 22.42 16.16 5.36
N CYS A 801 21.55 15.55 4.54
CA CYS A 801 21.96 14.60 3.51
C CYS A 801 22.86 15.24 2.45
N LEU A 802 22.55 16.45 1.99
CA LEU A 802 23.38 17.14 0.99
C LEU A 802 24.78 17.43 1.52
N ILE A 803 24.88 17.96 2.74
CA ILE A 803 26.17 18.24 3.39
C ILE A 803 26.93 16.92 3.64
N TYR A 804 26.24 15.89 4.11
CA TYR A 804 26.81 14.57 4.35
C TYR A 804 27.41 13.94 3.09
N ILE A 805 26.65 13.93 1.98
CA ILE A 805 27.12 13.40 0.69
C ILE A 805 28.34 14.19 0.21
N PHE A 806 28.28 15.51 0.32
CA PHE A 806 29.41 16.38 -0.04
C PHE A 806 30.66 16.06 0.79
N CYS A 807 30.54 16.02 2.12
CA CYS A 807 31.64 15.68 3.03
C CYS A 807 32.22 14.28 2.75
N SER A 808 31.36 13.28 2.57
CA SER A 808 31.75 11.90 2.23
C SER A 808 32.58 11.88 0.94
N SER A 809 32.13 12.58 -0.11
CA SER A 809 32.83 12.64 -1.40
C SER A 809 34.21 13.31 -1.29
N VAL A 810 34.33 14.43 -0.57
CA VAL A 810 35.58 15.17 -0.39
C VAL A 810 36.59 14.35 0.42
N ILE A 811 36.15 13.72 1.51
CA ILE A 811 37.02 12.88 2.35
C ILE A 811 37.47 11.65 1.57
N ALA A 812 36.59 11.01 0.81
CA ALA A 812 36.94 9.85 0.00
C ALA A 812 37.98 10.17 -1.09
N GLN A 813 37.81 11.29 -1.81
CA GLN A 813 38.78 11.76 -2.81
C GLN A 813 40.13 12.13 -2.18
N SER A 814 40.10 12.79 -1.02
CA SER A 814 41.30 13.16 -0.26
C SER A 814 42.04 11.90 0.22
N CYS A 815 41.31 10.88 0.68
CA CYS A 815 41.90 9.62 1.13
C CYS A 815 42.55 8.86 -0.02
N HIS A 816 41.87 8.75 -1.17
CA HIS A 816 42.44 8.16 -2.37
C HIS A 816 43.72 8.86 -2.82
N SER A 817 43.72 10.20 -2.83
CA SER A 817 44.89 10.99 -3.20
C SER A 817 46.04 10.81 -2.22
N ALA A 818 45.77 10.75 -0.92
CA ALA A 818 46.78 10.55 0.12
C ALA A 818 47.42 9.15 0.02
N LEU A 819 46.61 8.10 -0.14
CA LEU A 819 47.10 6.72 -0.31
C LEU A 819 47.90 6.58 -1.61
N ALA A 820 47.48 7.21 -2.70
CA ALA A 820 48.22 7.20 -3.96
C ALA A 820 49.61 7.86 -3.83
N ARG A 821 49.71 9.00 -3.13
CA ARG A 821 50.99 9.68 -2.88
C ARG A 821 51.93 8.85 -2.01
N ARG A 822 51.41 8.22 -0.94
CA ARG A 822 52.21 7.35 -0.05
C ARG A 822 52.76 6.12 -0.78
N ARG A 823 51.94 5.48 -1.61
CA ARG A 823 52.37 4.37 -2.48
C ARG A 823 53.41 4.79 -3.52
N ALA A 824 53.29 6.00 -4.08
CA ALA A 824 54.29 6.55 -5.00
C ALA A 824 55.62 6.87 -4.30
N SER A 825 55.61 7.39 -3.07
CA SER A 825 56.83 7.65 -2.30
C SER A 825 57.59 6.39 -1.94
N HIS A 826 56.91 5.26 -1.71
CA HIS A 826 57.56 3.96 -1.48
C HIS A 826 58.23 3.39 -2.74
N ARG A 827 57.82 3.79 -3.95
CA ARG A 827 58.39 3.31 -5.22
C ARG A 827 59.61 4.11 -5.70
N SER A 828 59.83 5.31 -5.18
CA SER A 828 60.90 6.22 -5.65
C SER A 828 61.78 6.74 -4.50
N PRO A 829 62.67 5.92 -3.90
CA PRO A 829 63.60 6.38 -2.88
C PRO A 829 64.72 7.30 -3.42
N HIS A 830 64.86 7.45 -4.73
CA HIS A 830 66.04 8.08 -5.36
C HIS A 830 65.92 9.57 -5.76
N ARG A 831 65.11 10.37 -5.06
CA ARG A 831 65.24 11.84 -5.16
C ARG A 831 65.70 12.41 -3.82
N SER A 832 66.95 12.88 -3.82
CA SER A 832 67.57 13.73 -2.81
C SER A 832 66.64 14.85 -2.34
N PRO A 833 66.74 15.29 -1.07
CA PRO A 833 65.84 16.28 -0.50
C PRO A 833 65.93 17.61 -1.26
N PRO A 834 64.84 18.39 -1.33
CA PRO A 834 64.95 19.77 -1.76
C PRO A 834 65.81 20.50 -0.73
N ILE A 835 66.87 21.15 -1.22
CA ILE A 835 67.68 22.09 -0.47
C ILE A 835 66.72 23.11 0.14
N LEU A 836 66.68 23.16 1.47
CA LEU A 836 66.18 24.27 2.26
C LEU A 836 66.91 25.54 1.77
N ALA A 837 66.25 26.32 0.91
CA ALA A 837 66.63 27.70 0.69
C ALA A 837 66.13 28.49 1.92
N LEU A 838 67.05 28.76 2.84
CA LEU A 838 66.97 29.91 3.72
C LEU A 838 66.78 31.16 2.86
N ASN A 839 65.61 31.79 2.96
CA ASN A 839 65.41 33.23 3.16
C ASN A 839 63.92 33.55 3.33
#